data_AF-A0A5N5Q1F9-F1
#
_entry.id   AF-A0A5N5Q1F9-F1
#
_cell.length_a   1.000
_cell.length_b   1.000
_cell.length_c   1.000
_cell.angle_alpha   90.00
_cell.angle_beta   90.00
_cell.angle_gamma   90.00
#
_symmetry.space_group_name_H-M   'P 1'
#
loop_
_entity.id
_entity.type
_entity.pdbx_description
1 polymer ?
#
loop_
_entity_poly.entity_id
_entity_poly.type
_entity_poly.pdbx_seq_one_letter_code
_entity_poly.pdbx_strand_id
1 'polypeptide(L)'
;MLPPVVHGAARAITGPEFIEALYAVTPPRFPSARTSRKRSVGLAISGGVDSMALAYLCATAHRTDAWLKLADHTVKFFKAYVVNHKLRAESTTEANAVASVLRQKLSLPTHILPIRWDREFNDPNMDTTPAALSAMPNIESLARRARYRLLGRSARGMDITSLLVAHHEDDQYETVLMRLMGGHGTRGMRGIKGATDIPECADLHGIYQSGFYDDLKRSKPMFNVGINSRERKRLKYQMRQEIDHEEYLREMDEGWESDNHPYLHGYVTPSASRWRTEAPPLVSVDIEDGGVQIYRPLLEFGKDRLIATCLENGIPWFEDATNNDPTLTMRNAVRCLVQEQEKLPVALRKPAVLRLAERCREKVAEEDTQAERLLSRTTIHNFEPNVGTLLVQLPELRLPTVPRRSMALRNEKRRRHHTRIAGIVVQKLLALVTPELQLTPLKDLGWVVARLFPSLSTEGWGTEDPKAFTICGVYFSPIRTPRGLRWLLSRTPYASRQPLPGMVIRKEIYTRRWRRIPSKWDFSRWSNWQSYDNRFWVSLRSRVPFEVMVAPYEPQHAKPFRELMVPGDREALDAALRKYAPGKVRYTLPAIYVRGDIEALIKGEEDWRMHEDILAGLDIWEDELGPGVKDQRKRRSPKLRRWALKREELRQILDNKVRLVALPTLGLGIAGIESWVEWWFRYRKVELETLALATGDNYLGREMARKRVRMIRARMKTRRSGTRRK
;
A
#
# COMPACT_ATOMS: atom_id res chain seq x y z
N MET A 1 -44.15 24.45 -14.00
CA MET A 1 -42.76 24.91 -13.81
C MET A 1 -42.11 25.00 -15.18
N LEU A 2 -41.79 26.21 -15.63
CA LEU A 2 -41.13 26.46 -16.91
C LEU A 2 -39.69 25.92 -16.84
N PRO A 3 -39.20 25.19 -17.87
CA PRO A 3 -37.80 24.79 -17.93
C PRO A 3 -36.92 26.04 -18.07
N PRO A 4 -35.74 26.09 -17.42
CA PRO A 4 -34.83 27.22 -17.54
C PRO A 4 -34.36 27.35 -19.00
N VAL A 5 -34.41 28.58 -19.50
CA VAL A 5 -34.04 28.98 -20.84
C VAL A 5 -32.59 28.56 -21.11
N VAL A 6 -32.42 27.57 -21.99
CA VAL A 6 -31.11 27.10 -22.45
C VAL A 6 -30.55 28.15 -23.41
N HIS A 7 -29.54 28.90 -22.98
CA HIS A 7 -28.76 29.74 -23.89
C HIS A 7 -28.10 28.83 -24.95
N GLY A 8 -28.51 28.95 -26.22
CA GLY A 8 -27.80 28.40 -27.39
C GLY A 8 -27.44 26.90 -27.35
N ALA A 9 -28.45 26.03 -27.24
CA ALA A 9 -28.43 24.57 -27.45
C ALA A 9 -27.08 23.85 -27.22
N ALA A 10 -26.68 23.71 -25.95
CA ALA A 10 -25.64 22.76 -25.58
C ALA A 10 -26.05 21.34 -26.02
N ARG A 11 -25.30 20.73 -26.96
CA ARG A 11 -25.57 19.38 -27.46
C ARG A 11 -25.27 18.33 -26.41
N ALA A 12 -26.11 17.29 -26.29
CA ALA A 12 -25.79 16.10 -25.52
C ALA A 12 -24.41 15.52 -25.86
N ILE A 13 -23.82 14.83 -24.88
CA ILE A 13 -22.53 14.15 -25.04
C ILE A 13 -22.76 12.87 -25.83
N THR A 14 -21.98 12.70 -26.90
CA THR A 14 -22.08 11.50 -27.74
C THR A 14 -21.31 10.35 -27.13
N GLY A 15 -21.69 9.11 -27.47
CA GLY A 15 -20.99 7.90 -27.01
C GLY A 15 -19.48 7.91 -27.32
N PRO A 16 -19.06 8.20 -28.56
CA PRO A 16 -17.63 8.26 -28.91
C PRO A 16 -16.84 9.32 -28.12
N GLU A 17 -17.39 10.54 -27.97
CA GLU A 17 -16.76 11.61 -27.17
C GLU A 17 -16.53 11.14 -25.72
N PHE A 18 -17.51 10.47 -25.13
CA PHE A 18 -17.38 9.95 -23.77
C PHE A 18 -16.34 8.83 -23.67
N ILE A 19 -16.27 7.93 -24.66
CA ILE A 19 -15.28 6.84 -24.68
C ILE A 19 -13.85 7.40 -24.79
N GLU A 20 -13.64 8.41 -25.62
CA GLU A 20 -12.34 9.09 -25.75
C GLU A 20 -11.92 9.72 -24.42
N ALA A 21 -12.81 10.50 -23.80
CA ALA A 21 -12.56 11.10 -22.48
C ALA A 21 -12.31 10.04 -21.40
N LEU A 22 -13.02 8.90 -21.45
CA LEU A 22 -12.83 7.78 -20.54
C LEU A 22 -11.44 7.15 -20.70
N TYR A 23 -10.97 6.91 -21.92
CA TYR A 23 -9.64 6.36 -22.20
C TYR A 23 -8.52 7.33 -21.82
N ALA A 24 -8.70 8.63 -22.06
CA ALA A 24 -7.73 9.66 -21.66
C ALA A 24 -7.44 9.64 -20.14
N VAL A 25 -8.47 9.40 -19.32
CA VAL A 25 -8.29 9.34 -17.86
C VAL A 25 -7.97 7.95 -17.32
N THR A 26 -8.06 6.88 -18.12
CA THR A 26 -7.87 5.48 -17.66
C THR A 26 -6.71 4.77 -18.39
N PRO A 27 -5.47 5.29 -18.33
CA PRO A 27 -4.33 4.54 -18.84
C PRO A 27 -4.13 3.22 -18.06
N PRO A 28 -3.60 2.17 -18.69
CA PRO A 28 -3.30 0.91 -18.00
C PRO A 28 -2.28 1.16 -16.89
N ARG A 29 -2.58 0.69 -15.68
CA ARG A 29 -1.72 0.83 -14.49
C ARG A 29 -0.60 -0.20 -14.48
N PHE A 30 -0.87 -1.37 -15.03
CA PHE A 30 0.09 -2.47 -15.15
C PHE A 30 0.23 -2.85 -16.62
N PRO A 31 0.90 -2.04 -17.46
CA PRO A 31 1.01 -2.29 -18.90
C PRO A 31 1.63 -3.65 -19.24
N SER A 32 2.53 -4.14 -18.38
CA SER A 32 3.17 -5.45 -18.52
C SER A 32 2.30 -6.63 -18.09
N ALA A 33 1.22 -6.40 -17.33
CA ALA A 33 0.36 -7.45 -16.83
C ALA A 33 -0.75 -7.75 -17.84
N ARG A 34 -0.95 -9.03 -18.14
CA ARG A 34 -2.11 -9.46 -18.94
C ARG A 34 -3.33 -9.56 -18.05
N THR A 35 -4.45 -9.03 -18.51
CA THR A 35 -5.74 -9.28 -17.87
C THR A 35 -6.37 -10.55 -18.40
N SER A 36 -6.75 -11.42 -17.46
CA SER A 36 -7.34 -12.72 -17.74
C SER A 36 -8.88 -12.69 -17.75
N ARG A 37 -9.50 -11.64 -17.18
CA ARG A 37 -10.92 -11.60 -16.82
C ARG A 37 -11.54 -10.22 -16.99
N LYS A 38 -12.81 -10.21 -17.40
CA LYS A 38 -13.70 -9.03 -17.30
C LYS A 38 -13.99 -8.71 -15.82
N ARG A 39 -14.00 -7.43 -15.44
CA ARG A 39 -14.39 -6.99 -14.08
C ARG A 39 -15.46 -5.91 -14.12
N SER A 40 -16.22 -5.83 -13.05
CA SER A 40 -17.18 -4.75 -12.86
C SER A 40 -16.48 -3.46 -12.48
N VAL A 41 -17.02 -2.35 -12.95
CA VAL A 41 -16.56 -0.99 -12.60
C VAL A 41 -17.61 -0.34 -11.71
N GLY A 42 -17.17 0.30 -10.63
CA GLY A 42 -18.07 1.01 -9.72
C GLY A 42 -18.40 2.40 -10.25
N LEU A 43 -19.63 2.85 -10.06
CA LEU A 43 -20.07 4.23 -10.28
C LEU A 43 -20.53 4.82 -8.94
N ALA A 44 -20.00 5.95 -8.52
CA ALA A 44 -20.51 6.67 -7.35
C ALA A 44 -21.62 7.64 -7.79
N ILE A 45 -22.86 7.36 -7.41
CA ILE A 45 -24.04 8.11 -7.84
C ILE A 45 -24.64 8.85 -6.65
N SER A 46 -24.72 10.18 -6.73
CA SER A 46 -25.37 11.01 -5.71
C SER A 46 -26.86 11.19 -5.98
N GLY A 47 -27.30 11.11 -7.24
CA GLY A 47 -28.68 11.41 -7.65
C GLY A 47 -28.83 12.73 -8.42
N GLY A 48 -27.84 13.62 -8.29
CA GLY A 48 -27.78 14.86 -9.07
C GLY A 48 -27.47 14.63 -10.54
N VAL A 49 -27.75 15.66 -11.36
CA VAL A 49 -27.68 15.61 -12.83
C VAL A 49 -26.34 15.07 -13.35
N ASP A 50 -25.22 15.48 -12.75
CA ASP A 50 -23.88 15.08 -13.20
C ASP A 50 -23.67 13.56 -13.05
N SER A 51 -24.10 13.02 -11.91
CA SER A 51 -23.98 11.59 -11.61
C SER A 51 -24.93 10.74 -12.42
N MET A 52 -26.13 11.25 -12.71
CA MET A 52 -27.11 10.57 -13.57
C MET A 52 -26.67 10.57 -15.04
N ALA A 53 -26.08 11.66 -15.52
CA ALA A 53 -25.45 11.74 -16.84
C ALA A 53 -24.28 10.75 -16.96
N LEU A 54 -23.40 10.67 -15.95
CA LEU A 54 -22.32 9.67 -15.90
C LEU A 54 -22.88 8.24 -15.98
N ALA A 55 -23.92 7.94 -15.20
CA ALA A 55 -24.54 6.61 -15.19
C ALA A 55 -25.11 6.25 -16.56
N TYR A 56 -25.80 7.18 -17.20
CA TYR A 56 -26.33 7.02 -18.54
C TYR A 56 -25.23 6.77 -19.57
N LEU A 57 -24.21 7.65 -19.63
CA LEU A 57 -23.10 7.54 -20.58
C LEU A 57 -22.33 6.22 -20.43
N CYS A 58 -22.08 5.77 -19.20
CA CYS A 58 -21.44 4.47 -18.94
C CYS A 58 -22.31 3.29 -19.41
N ALA A 59 -23.62 3.34 -19.12
CA ALA A 59 -24.55 2.31 -19.55
C ALA A 59 -24.63 2.23 -21.09
N THR A 60 -24.72 3.37 -21.76
CA THR A 60 -24.77 3.45 -23.22
C THR A 60 -23.45 3.00 -23.85
N ALA A 61 -22.31 3.49 -23.37
CA ALA A 61 -20.99 3.09 -23.87
C ALA A 61 -20.77 1.56 -23.76
N HIS A 62 -21.22 0.93 -22.68
CA HIS A 62 -21.10 -0.52 -22.53
C HIS A 62 -22.01 -1.32 -23.48
N ARG A 63 -23.20 -0.79 -23.78
CA ARG A 63 -24.12 -1.42 -24.75
C ARG A 63 -23.57 -1.31 -26.17
N THR A 64 -22.94 -0.20 -26.51
CA THR A 64 -22.33 0.03 -27.82
C THR A 64 -21.04 -0.77 -28.01
N ASP A 65 -20.19 -0.84 -26.97
CA ASP A 65 -18.92 -1.57 -27.00
C ASP A 65 -18.82 -2.61 -25.86
N ALA A 66 -19.07 -3.87 -26.20
CA ALA A 66 -18.95 -5.01 -25.27
C ALA A 66 -17.49 -5.34 -24.87
N TRP A 67 -16.51 -4.76 -25.57
CA TRP A 67 -15.08 -4.89 -25.33
C TRP A 67 -14.48 -3.65 -24.66
N LEU A 68 -15.30 -2.67 -24.29
CA LEU A 68 -14.90 -1.45 -23.58
C LEU A 68 -13.89 -1.81 -22.48
N LYS A 69 -12.70 -1.25 -22.60
CA LYS A 69 -11.64 -1.41 -21.60
C LYS A 69 -11.68 -0.26 -20.62
N LEU A 70 -11.19 -0.50 -19.41
CA LEU A 70 -11.00 0.55 -18.44
C LEU A 70 -9.73 0.26 -17.65
N ALA A 71 -8.73 1.12 -17.82
CA ALA A 71 -7.36 0.88 -17.38
C ALA A 71 -6.89 -0.51 -17.85
N ASP A 72 -6.68 -1.44 -16.92
CA ASP A 72 -6.08 -2.72 -17.24
C ASP A 72 -7.06 -3.77 -17.81
N HIS A 73 -8.37 -3.61 -17.59
CA HIS A 73 -9.34 -4.69 -17.81
C HIS A 73 -10.52 -4.30 -18.69
N THR A 74 -11.06 -5.30 -19.40
CA THR A 74 -12.36 -5.22 -20.08
C THR A 74 -13.50 -5.15 -19.06
N VAL A 75 -14.45 -4.26 -19.28
CA VAL A 75 -15.61 -4.06 -18.40
C VAL A 75 -16.60 -5.22 -18.55
N LYS A 76 -17.03 -5.80 -17.42
CA LYS A 76 -18.07 -6.84 -17.38
C LYS A 76 -19.48 -6.23 -17.31
N PHE A 77 -19.63 -5.24 -16.43
CA PHE A 77 -20.82 -4.41 -16.25
C PHE A 77 -20.47 -3.25 -15.32
N PHE A 78 -21.26 -2.19 -15.34
CA PHE A 78 -21.16 -1.09 -14.39
C PHE A 78 -22.06 -1.34 -13.18
N LYS A 79 -21.55 -1.08 -11.97
CA LYS A 79 -22.29 -1.23 -10.71
C LYS A 79 -22.43 0.12 -10.04
N ALA A 80 -23.66 0.55 -9.79
CA ALA A 80 -23.92 1.83 -9.14
C ALA A 80 -23.92 1.70 -7.62
N TYR A 81 -23.27 2.66 -6.96
CA TYR A 81 -23.23 2.83 -5.52
C TYR A 81 -23.85 4.18 -5.16
N VAL A 82 -24.96 4.13 -4.41
CA VAL A 82 -25.64 5.33 -3.89
C VAL A 82 -25.35 5.42 -2.41
N VAL A 83 -24.67 6.48 -1.96
CA VAL A 83 -24.33 6.65 -0.54
C VAL A 83 -25.42 7.45 0.15
N ASN A 84 -26.09 6.84 1.12
CA ASN A 84 -27.09 7.51 1.96
C ASN A 84 -26.39 8.05 3.21
N HIS A 85 -26.28 9.38 3.29
CA HIS A 85 -25.57 10.07 4.36
C HIS A 85 -26.37 10.16 5.67
N LYS A 86 -27.70 9.99 5.63
CA LYS A 86 -28.60 10.12 6.80
C LYS A 86 -28.51 11.46 7.54
N LEU A 87 -28.11 12.52 6.85
CA LEU A 87 -28.06 13.88 7.41
C LEU A 87 -29.43 14.59 7.39
N ARG A 88 -30.34 14.14 6.51
CA ARG A 88 -31.71 14.64 6.38
C ARG A 88 -32.69 13.47 6.52
N ALA A 89 -33.90 13.74 7.02
CA ALA A 89 -34.95 12.72 7.12
C ALA A 89 -35.28 12.11 5.74
N GLU A 90 -35.30 12.94 4.69
CA GLU A 90 -35.59 12.56 3.30
C GLU A 90 -34.40 11.87 2.58
N SER A 91 -33.21 11.81 3.19
CA SER A 91 -32.02 11.26 2.51
C SER A 91 -32.20 9.80 2.09
N THR A 92 -32.99 9.04 2.84
CA THR A 92 -33.27 7.62 2.53
C THR A 92 -34.29 7.47 1.41
N THR A 93 -35.32 8.31 1.36
CA THR A 93 -36.34 8.27 0.28
C THR A 93 -35.72 8.69 -1.04
N GLU A 94 -34.90 9.74 -1.04
CA GLU A 94 -34.12 10.20 -2.19
C GLU A 94 -33.20 9.10 -2.72
N ALA A 95 -32.40 8.46 -1.86
CA ALA A 95 -31.51 7.37 -2.26
C ALA A 95 -32.26 6.16 -2.87
N ASN A 96 -33.45 5.86 -2.37
CA ASN A 96 -34.30 4.80 -2.92
C ASN A 96 -34.86 5.18 -4.31
N ALA A 97 -35.27 6.43 -4.49
CA ALA A 97 -35.75 6.95 -5.78
C ALA A 97 -34.64 6.99 -6.84
N VAL A 98 -33.43 7.40 -6.48
CA VAL A 98 -32.25 7.30 -7.36
C VAL A 98 -32.00 5.85 -7.77
N ALA A 99 -32.03 4.94 -6.80
CA ALA A 99 -31.80 3.52 -7.06
C ALA A 99 -32.87 2.88 -7.96
N SER A 100 -34.13 3.31 -7.86
CA SER A 100 -35.20 2.81 -8.74
C SER A 100 -34.97 3.25 -10.18
N VAL A 101 -34.62 4.52 -10.42
CA VAL A 101 -34.30 5.04 -11.75
C VAL A 101 -33.12 4.30 -12.38
N LEU A 102 -32.03 4.11 -11.63
CA LEU A 102 -30.84 3.39 -12.12
C LEU A 102 -31.15 1.95 -12.52
N ARG A 103 -32.00 1.25 -11.76
CA ARG A 103 -32.38 -0.14 -12.04
C ARG A 103 -33.36 -0.24 -13.21
N GLN A 104 -34.39 0.61 -13.23
CA GLN A 104 -35.49 0.51 -14.18
C GLN A 104 -35.15 1.12 -15.55
N LYS A 105 -34.56 2.32 -15.59
CA LYS A 105 -34.25 3.01 -16.85
C LYS A 105 -32.89 2.62 -17.43
N LEU A 106 -31.86 2.49 -16.58
CA LEU A 106 -30.49 2.24 -17.05
C LEU A 106 -30.08 0.77 -16.99
N SER A 107 -30.88 -0.10 -16.34
CA SER A 107 -30.56 -1.52 -16.13
C SER A 107 -29.22 -1.73 -15.39
N LEU A 108 -28.87 -0.81 -14.48
CA LEU A 108 -27.64 -0.88 -13.70
C LEU A 108 -27.88 -1.60 -12.36
N PRO A 109 -27.06 -2.61 -12.01
CA PRO A 109 -27.04 -3.17 -10.67
C PRO A 109 -26.69 -2.09 -9.63
N THR A 110 -27.63 -1.74 -8.77
CA THR A 110 -27.46 -0.64 -7.79
C THR A 110 -27.48 -1.14 -6.35
N HIS A 111 -26.52 -0.67 -5.56
CA HIS A 111 -26.43 -0.93 -4.13
C HIS A 111 -26.45 0.40 -3.34
N ILE A 112 -27.37 0.48 -2.36
CA ILE A 112 -27.47 1.64 -1.46
C ILE A 112 -26.59 1.38 -0.25
N LEU A 113 -25.73 2.34 0.06
CA LEU A 113 -24.73 2.29 1.10
C LEU A 113 -25.07 3.30 2.20
N PRO A 114 -25.81 2.91 3.25
CA PRO A 114 -26.09 3.80 4.37
C PRO A 114 -24.85 3.99 5.25
N ILE A 115 -24.54 5.25 5.57
CA ILE A 115 -23.48 5.57 6.53
C ILE A 115 -23.96 5.18 7.93
N ARG A 116 -23.07 4.52 8.67
CA ARG A 116 -23.24 4.14 10.07
C ARG A 116 -22.33 5.00 10.94
N TRP A 117 -22.84 6.14 11.37
CA TRP A 117 -22.09 7.14 12.12
C TRP A 117 -21.54 6.61 13.45
N ASP A 118 -22.33 5.81 14.17
CA ASP A 118 -21.92 5.09 15.39
C ASP A 118 -20.60 4.30 15.21
N ARG A 119 -20.45 3.63 14.06
CA ARG A 119 -19.24 2.86 13.74
C ARG A 119 -18.08 3.72 13.27
N GLU A 120 -18.35 4.83 12.59
CA GLU A 120 -17.30 5.73 12.10
C GLU A 120 -16.65 6.51 13.25
N PHE A 121 -17.40 6.82 14.32
CA PHE A 121 -16.87 7.42 15.55
C PHE A 121 -16.44 6.41 16.62
N ASN A 122 -16.71 5.12 16.41
CA ASN A 122 -16.45 4.05 17.37
C ASN A 122 -17.12 4.31 18.75
N ASP A 123 -18.29 4.94 18.72
CA ASP A 123 -19.13 5.23 19.88
C ASP A 123 -20.54 4.66 19.64
N PRO A 124 -20.89 3.53 20.30
CA PRO A 124 -22.21 2.91 20.18
C PRO A 124 -23.35 3.76 20.72
N ASN A 125 -23.06 4.70 21.64
CA ASN A 125 -24.07 5.50 22.34
C ASN A 125 -24.25 6.89 21.71
N MET A 126 -23.58 7.15 20.59
CA MET A 126 -23.67 8.42 19.88
C MET A 126 -25.09 8.70 19.40
N ASP A 127 -25.55 9.94 19.58
CA ASP A 127 -26.78 10.42 18.96
C ASP A 127 -26.59 10.47 17.43
N THR A 128 -27.34 9.62 16.73
CA THR A 128 -27.30 9.49 15.27
C THR A 128 -28.51 10.13 14.59
N THR A 129 -29.26 10.96 15.31
CA THR A 129 -30.38 11.71 14.72
C THR A 129 -29.87 12.72 13.66
N PRO A 130 -30.62 12.93 12.56
CA PRO A 130 -30.24 13.88 11.51
C PRO A 130 -29.95 15.30 12.02
N ALA A 131 -30.69 15.76 13.04
CA ALA A 131 -30.51 17.08 13.65
C ALA A 131 -29.17 17.19 14.39
N ALA A 132 -28.83 16.19 15.22
CA ALA A 132 -27.57 16.15 15.95
C ALA A 132 -26.37 16.07 14.98
N LEU A 133 -26.45 15.21 13.96
CA LEU A 133 -25.37 15.03 12.97
C LEU A 133 -25.12 16.30 12.14
N SER A 134 -26.19 16.97 11.69
CA SER A 134 -26.07 18.18 10.86
C SER A 134 -25.51 19.37 11.63
N ALA A 135 -25.71 19.42 12.95
CA ALA A 135 -25.16 20.45 13.82
C ALA A 135 -23.66 20.24 14.15
N MET A 136 -23.05 19.12 13.75
CA MET A 136 -21.66 18.81 14.10
C MET A 136 -20.66 19.71 13.36
N PRO A 137 -19.57 20.14 14.03
CA PRO A 137 -18.51 20.86 13.37
C PRO A 137 -17.81 19.96 12.33
N ASN A 138 -17.46 20.54 11.18
CA ASN A 138 -16.76 19.84 10.09
C ASN A 138 -17.50 18.62 9.50
N ILE A 139 -18.84 18.57 9.62
CA ILE A 139 -19.63 17.44 9.14
C ILE A 139 -19.38 17.12 7.66
N GLU A 140 -19.12 18.10 6.80
CA GLU A 140 -18.80 17.86 5.38
C GLU A 140 -17.52 17.04 5.21
N SER A 141 -16.46 17.38 5.94
CA SER A 141 -15.18 16.65 5.89
C SER A 141 -15.34 15.23 6.43
N LEU A 142 -16.13 15.06 7.49
CA LEU A 142 -16.45 13.77 8.07
C LEU A 142 -17.32 12.91 7.12
N ALA A 143 -18.35 13.50 6.52
CA ALA A 143 -19.21 12.87 5.51
C ALA A 143 -18.40 12.48 4.27
N ARG A 144 -17.46 13.32 3.83
CA ARG A 144 -16.53 13.02 2.74
C ARG A 144 -15.67 11.81 3.07
N ARG A 145 -15.08 11.76 4.26
CA ARG A 145 -14.29 10.63 4.76
C ARG A 145 -15.11 9.35 4.80
N ALA A 146 -16.25 9.37 5.48
CA ALA A 146 -17.15 8.22 5.60
C ALA A 146 -17.61 7.71 4.22
N ARG A 147 -17.99 8.62 3.31
CA ARG A 147 -18.38 8.29 1.93
C ARG A 147 -17.29 7.52 1.18
N TYR A 148 -16.06 8.04 1.13
CA TYR A 148 -14.98 7.37 0.39
C TYR A 148 -14.55 6.06 1.04
N ARG A 149 -14.52 5.98 2.38
CA ARG A 149 -14.24 4.72 3.10
C ARG A 149 -15.29 3.66 2.81
N LEU A 150 -16.57 4.04 2.79
CA LEU A 150 -17.68 3.15 2.51
C LEU A 150 -17.68 2.66 1.04
N LEU A 151 -17.39 3.56 0.10
CA LEU A 151 -17.19 3.22 -1.31
C LEU A 151 -15.99 2.25 -1.48
N GLY A 152 -14.86 2.54 -0.83
CA GLY A 152 -13.66 1.70 -0.88
C GLY A 152 -13.90 0.29 -0.33
N ARG A 153 -14.51 0.17 0.85
CA ARG A 153 -14.89 -1.12 1.46
C ARG A 153 -15.83 -1.92 0.57
N SER A 154 -16.83 -1.26 -0.02
CA SER A 154 -17.81 -1.89 -0.91
C SER A 154 -17.20 -2.33 -2.24
N ALA A 155 -16.30 -1.53 -2.80
CA ALA A 155 -15.54 -1.86 -4.00
C ALA A 155 -14.65 -3.08 -3.76
N ARG A 156 -13.89 -3.10 -2.66
CA ARG A 156 -13.05 -4.26 -2.29
C ARG A 156 -13.86 -5.53 -2.08
N GLY A 157 -15.02 -5.45 -1.43
CA GLY A 157 -15.92 -6.59 -1.22
C GLY A 157 -16.47 -7.21 -2.51
N MET A 158 -16.46 -6.46 -3.62
CA MET A 158 -16.91 -6.92 -4.94
C MET A 158 -15.78 -7.01 -5.97
N ASP A 159 -14.51 -7.00 -5.53
CA ASP A 159 -13.32 -7.02 -6.39
C ASP A 159 -13.27 -5.90 -7.45
N ILE A 160 -13.89 -4.75 -7.18
CA ILE A 160 -13.84 -3.57 -8.04
C ILE A 160 -12.56 -2.78 -7.74
N THR A 161 -11.78 -2.49 -8.78
CA THR A 161 -10.52 -1.71 -8.71
C THR A 161 -10.65 -0.31 -9.31
N SER A 162 -11.76 -0.04 -9.99
CA SER A 162 -12.01 1.21 -10.70
C SER A 162 -13.36 1.79 -10.27
N LEU A 163 -13.34 3.02 -9.80
CA LEU A 163 -14.52 3.77 -9.35
C LEU A 163 -14.64 5.07 -10.16
N LEU A 164 -15.75 5.27 -10.85
CA LEU A 164 -16.04 6.51 -11.57
C LEU A 164 -16.81 7.47 -10.68
N VAL A 165 -16.45 8.75 -10.74
CA VAL A 165 -17.16 9.85 -10.08
C VAL A 165 -17.43 10.97 -11.08
N ALA A 166 -18.56 11.66 -10.92
CA ALA A 166 -19.06 12.63 -11.88
C ALA A 166 -18.52 14.06 -11.65
N HIS A 167 -17.21 14.20 -11.40
CA HIS A 167 -16.62 15.53 -11.40
C HIS A 167 -16.49 16.04 -12.83
N HIS A 168 -16.87 17.30 -13.06
CA HIS A 168 -16.98 17.89 -14.38
C HIS A 168 -16.17 19.19 -14.54
N GLU A 169 -16.31 19.87 -15.69
CA GLU A 169 -15.52 21.05 -16.04
C GLU A 169 -15.73 22.23 -15.06
N ASP A 170 -16.93 22.43 -14.54
CA ASP A 170 -17.17 23.54 -13.60
C ASP A 170 -16.53 23.24 -12.24
N ASP A 171 -16.49 21.97 -11.82
CA ASP A 171 -15.75 21.57 -10.61
C ASP A 171 -14.25 21.89 -10.75
N GLN A 172 -13.70 21.79 -11.96
CA GLN A 172 -12.32 22.20 -12.25
C GLN A 172 -12.16 23.71 -12.06
N TYR A 173 -13.06 24.47 -12.66
CA TYR A 173 -13.05 25.93 -12.57
C TYR A 173 -13.14 26.41 -11.12
N GLU A 174 -14.13 25.92 -10.36
CA GLU A 174 -14.28 26.19 -8.92
C GLU A 174 -13.01 25.84 -8.14
N THR A 175 -12.47 24.64 -8.36
CA THR A 175 -11.27 24.16 -7.65
C THR A 175 -10.04 25.02 -7.93
N VAL A 176 -9.85 25.43 -9.19
CA VAL A 176 -8.69 26.24 -9.58
C VAL A 176 -8.83 27.65 -9.01
N LEU A 177 -10.03 28.23 -9.01
CA LEU A 177 -10.28 29.55 -8.42
C LEU A 177 -10.06 29.54 -6.90
N MET A 178 -10.60 28.53 -6.19
CA MET A 178 -10.34 28.35 -4.75
C MET A 178 -8.84 28.22 -4.45
N ARG A 179 -8.10 27.49 -5.29
CA ARG A 179 -6.65 27.33 -5.15
C ARG A 179 -5.88 28.60 -5.48
N LEU A 180 -6.39 29.42 -6.40
CA LEU A 180 -5.82 30.74 -6.68
C LEU A 180 -5.96 31.66 -5.46
N MET A 181 -7.16 31.71 -4.86
CA MET A 181 -7.43 32.46 -3.63
C MET A 181 -6.57 31.97 -2.46
N GLY A 182 -6.31 30.66 -2.38
CA GLY A 182 -5.42 30.06 -1.38
C GLY A 182 -3.92 30.22 -1.66
N GLY A 183 -3.50 30.94 -2.70
CA GLY A 183 -2.09 31.17 -3.02
C GLY A 183 -1.32 29.92 -3.47
N HIS A 184 -1.99 28.93 -4.05
CA HIS A 184 -1.33 27.72 -4.53
C HIS A 184 -0.45 27.99 -5.77
N GLY A 185 0.72 27.36 -5.83
CA GLY A 185 1.61 27.43 -6.99
C GLY A 185 1.18 26.55 -8.17
N THR A 186 1.99 26.52 -9.24
CA THR A 186 1.71 25.81 -10.52
C THR A 186 1.19 24.39 -10.37
N ARG A 187 1.76 23.59 -9.46
CA ARG A 187 1.35 22.19 -9.25
C ARG A 187 -0.03 22.04 -8.62
N GLY A 188 -0.46 23.02 -7.82
CA GLY A 188 -1.81 23.12 -7.27
C GLY A 188 -2.80 23.65 -8.31
N MET A 189 -2.37 24.56 -9.18
CA MET A 189 -3.21 25.15 -10.22
C MET A 189 -3.62 24.22 -11.37
N ARG A 190 -3.11 22.97 -11.40
CA ARG A 190 -3.53 21.92 -12.36
C ARG A 190 -4.99 21.48 -12.25
N GLY A 191 -5.68 21.89 -11.19
CA GLY A 191 -7.05 21.46 -10.88
C GLY A 191 -7.11 20.02 -10.37
N ILE A 192 -8.25 19.38 -10.57
CA ILE A 192 -8.53 17.99 -10.19
C ILE A 192 -7.87 17.06 -11.22
N LYS A 193 -7.20 15.99 -10.74
CA LYS A 193 -6.60 14.98 -11.62
C LYS A 193 -7.66 14.00 -12.15
N GLY A 194 -7.51 13.55 -13.40
CA GLY A 194 -8.38 12.53 -14.00
C GLY A 194 -8.40 11.22 -13.21
N ALA A 195 -7.21 10.68 -12.90
CA ALA A 195 -7.03 9.48 -12.09
C ALA A 195 -6.32 9.76 -10.77
N THR A 196 -6.81 9.19 -9.67
CA THR A 196 -6.17 9.24 -8.34
C THR A 196 -6.47 7.98 -7.54
N ASP A 197 -5.62 7.61 -6.60
CA ASP A 197 -5.99 6.64 -5.55
C ASP A 197 -7.22 7.16 -4.77
N ILE A 198 -8.04 6.24 -4.26
CA ILE A 198 -9.20 6.60 -3.43
C ILE A 198 -8.74 7.37 -2.16
N PRO A 199 -9.25 8.58 -1.92
CA PRO A 199 -8.84 9.39 -0.77
C PRO A 199 -9.40 8.81 0.53
N GLU A 200 -8.88 9.27 1.67
CA GLU A 200 -9.40 8.93 3.01
C GLU A 200 -9.32 7.43 3.40
N CYS A 201 -8.58 6.63 2.63
CA CYS A 201 -8.47 5.18 2.77
C CYS A 201 -7.03 4.68 2.98
N ALA A 202 -6.09 5.56 3.36
CA ALA A 202 -4.66 5.23 3.43
C ALA A 202 -4.33 4.06 4.38
N ASP A 203 -5.17 3.83 5.39
CA ASP A 203 -5.11 2.76 6.38
C ASP A 203 -5.82 1.47 5.97
N LEU A 204 -6.47 1.44 4.79
CA LEU A 204 -7.28 0.31 4.35
C LEU A 204 -6.56 -0.54 3.28
N HIS A 205 -6.10 -1.73 3.69
CA HIS A 205 -5.44 -2.68 2.80
C HIS A 205 -6.41 -3.27 1.75
N GLY A 206 -5.91 -3.48 0.54
CA GLY A 206 -6.68 -3.90 -0.63
C GLY A 206 -7.48 -2.76 -1.27
N ILE A 207 -7.47 -1.56 -0.68
CA ILE A 207 -8.20 -0.38 -1.14
C ILE A 207 -7.22 0.73 -1.52
N TYR A 208 -6.27 1.06 -0.66
CA TYR A 208 -5.26 2.08 -0.96
C TYR A 208 -3.92 1.43 -1.22
N GLN A 209 -3.39 1.60 -2.44
CA GLN A 209 -2.02 1.22 -2.80
C GLN A 209 -1.61 -0.22 -2.39
N SER A 210 -2.55 -1.16 -2.44
CA SER A 210 -2.36 -2.53 -1.96
C SER A 210 -3.40 -3.50 -2.53
N GLY A 211 -3.12 -4.80 -2.44
CA GLY A 211 -4.00 -5.90 -2.83
C GLY A 211 -3.72 -6.52 -4.21
N PHE A 212 -2.77 -5.99 -4.98
CA PHE A 212 -2.31 -6.59 -6.24
C PHE A 212 -1.67 -7.96 -5.99
N TYR A 213 -0.83 -8.07 -4.96
CA TYR A 213 -0.16 -9.32 -4.65
C TYR A 213 -1.13 -10.40 -4.15
N ASP A 214 -2.16 -9.99 -3.40
CA ASP A 214 -3.25 -10.90 -3.03
C ASP A 214 -3.98 -11.43 -4.26
N ASP A 215 -4.21 -10.59 -5.27
CA ASP A 215 -4.84 -11.00 -6.53
C ASP A 215 -3.98 -12.06 -7.24
N LEU A 216 -2.68 -11.84 -7.37
CA LEU A 216 -1.74 -12.79 -7.99
C LEU A 216 -1.71 -14.16 -7.30
N LYS A 217 -1.92 -14.21 -5.98
CA LYS A 217 -1.96 -15.45 -5.19
C LYS A 217 -3.27 -16.22 -5.31
N ARG A 218 -4.33 -15.62 -5.87
CA ARG A 218 -5.61 -16.32 -6.07
C ARG A 218 -5.42 -17.46 -7.08
N SER A 219 -6.24 -18.51 -6.95
CA SER A 219 -6.26 -19.61 -7.92
C SER A 219 -6.53 -19.13 -9.37
N LYS A 220 -7.32 -18.07 -9.51
CA LYS A 220 -7.65 -17.43 -10.80
C LYS A 220 -7.40 -15.91 -10.68
N PRO A 221 -6.15 -15.45 -10.80
CA PRO A 221 -5.80 -14.04 -10.63
C PRO A 221 -6.35 -13.21 -11.79
N MET A 222 -6.69 -11.94 -11.55
CA MET A 222 -7.05 -10.99 -12.61
C MET A 222 -5.83 -10.63 -13.45
N PHE A 223 -4.73 -10.33 -12.77
CA PHE A 223 -3.47 -10.01 -13.41
C PHE A 223 -2.63 -11.26 -13.55
N ASN A 224 -2.13 -11.51 -14.76
CA ASN A 224 -1.16 -12.57 -14.99
C ASN A 224 0.14 -11.96 -15.49
N VAL A 225 1.15 -11.96 -14.61
CA VAL A 225 2.53 -11.57 -14.91
C VAL A 225 3.34 -12.79 -15.39
N GLY A 226 2.77 -13.99 -15.34
CA GLY A 226 3.41 -15.21 -15.79
C GLY A 226 3.54 -15.28 -17.32
N ILE A 227 4.74 -15.59 -17.80
CA ILE A 227 5.04 -15.83 -19.21
C ILE A 227 4.19 -17.00 -19.73
N ASN A 228 3.48 -16.81 -20.84
CA ASN A 228 2.63 -17.86 -21.41
C ASN A 228 3.50 -19.00 -22.00
N SER A 229 2.92 -20.16 -22.29
CA SER A 229 3.71 -21.29 -22.80
C SER A 229 4.39 -21.02 -24.15
N ARG A 230 3.77 -20.25 -25.05
CA ARG A 230 4.33 -19.86 -26.36
C ARG A 230 5.50 -18.89 -26.19
N GLU A 231 5.33 -17.85 -25.38
CA GLU A 231 6.40 -16.91 -25.03
C GLU A 231 7.55 -17.63 -24.34
N ARG A 232 7.26 -18.55 -23.41
CA ARG A 232 8.29 -19.35 -22.74
C ARG A 232 9.04 -20.22 -23.74
N LYS A 233 8.34 -20.83 -24.70
CA LYS A 233 8.99 -21.59 -25.79
C LYS A 233 9.87 -20.69 -26.66
N ARG A 234 9.38 -19.52 -27.06
CA ARG A 234 10.13 -18.53 -27.84
C ARG A 234 11.37 -18.04 -27.10
N LEU A 235 11.24 -17.70 -25.82
CA LEU A 235 12.32 -17.22 -24.98
C LEU A 235 13.35 -18.34 -24.74
N LYS A 236 12.90 -19.59 -24.53
CA LYS A 236 13.79 -20.75 -24.46
C LYS A 236 14.52 -21.00 -25.79
N TYR A 237 13.87 -20.79 -26.92
CA TYR A 237 14.49 -20.90 -28.24
C TYR A 237 15.53 -19.81 -28.47
N GLN A 238 15.21 -18.55 -28.17
CA GLN A 238 16.15 -17.42 -28.24
C GLN A 238 17.37 -17.65 -27.34
N MET A 239 17.15 -18.02 -26.07
CA MET A 239 18.25 -18.35 -25.14
C MET A 239 19.11 -19.51 -25.66
N ARG A 240 18.54 -20.49 -26.36
CA ARG A 240 19.31 -21.57 -26.98
C ARG A 240 20.13 -21.12 -28.18
N GLN A 241 19.67 -20.12 -28.92
CA GLN A 241 20.42 -19.55 -30.04
C GLN A 241 21.53 -18.60 -29.58
N GLU A 242 21.38 -17.99 -28.40
CA GLU A 242 22.42 -17.16 -27.76
C GLU A 242 23.54 -18.01 -27.12
N ILE A 243 23.27 -19.30 -26.87
CA ILE A 243 24.29 -20.24 -26.37
C ILE A 243 25.09 -20.70 -27.58
N ASP A 244 26.40 -20.41 -27.58
CA ASP A 244 27.33 -21.04 -28.51
C ASP A 244 27.38 -22.53 -28.22
N HIS A 245 26.93 -23.35 -29.18
CA HIS A 245 26.77 -24.77 -28.98
C HIS A 245 28.12 -25.50 -28.92
N GLU A 246 29.16 -24.97 -29.60
CA GLU A 246 30.50 -25.55 -29.53
C GLU A 246 31.16 -25.22 -28.19
N GLU A 247 31.01 -23.99 -27.71
CA GLU A 247 31.51 -23.57 -26.39
C GLU A 247 30.82 -24.33 -25.25
N TYR A 248 29.49 -24.48 -25.31
CA TYR A 248 28.72 -25.26 -24.34
C TYR A 248 29.09 -26.75 -24.30
N LEU A 249 29.34 -27.36 -25.47
CA LEU A 249 29.80 -28.75 -25.54
C LEU A 249 31.23 -28.90 -25.00
N ARG A 250 32.11 -27.94 -25.32
CA ARG A 250 33.47 -27.88 -24.76
C ARG A 250 33.43 -27.74 -23.23
N GLU A 251 32.58 -26.87 -22.67
CA GLU A 251 32.36 -26.75 -21.22
C GLU A 251 31.79 -28.03 -20.59
N MET A 252 30.93 -28.76 -21.30
CA MET A 252 30.41 -30.06 -20.85
C MET A 252 31.49 -31.14 -20.85
N ASP A 253 32.30 -31.24 -21.90
CA ASP A 253 33.40 -32.20 -22.05
C ASP A 253 34.57 -31.89 -21.10
N GLU A 254 34.83 -30.61 -20.81
CA GLU A 254 35.79 -30.14 -19.79
C GLU A 254 35.30 -30.36 -18.34
N GLY A 255 34.09 -30.95 -18.19
CA GLY A 255 33.65 -31.57 -16.95
C GLY A 255 32.83 -30.65 -16.07
N TRP A 256 31.53 -30.60 -16.33
CA TRP A 256 30.52 -30.04 -15.41
C TRP A 256 30.49 -30.77 -14.05
N GLU A 257 31.08 -31.97 -13.97
CA GLU A 257 31.19 -32.79 -12.75
C GLU A 257 32.56 -32.71 -12.06
N SER A 258 33.53 -31.96 -12.60
CA SER A 258 34.83 -31.78 -11.94
C SER A 258 34.88 -30.44 -11.19
N ASP A 259 35.42 -30.45 -9.96
CA ASP A 259 35.63 -29.26 -9.11
C ASP A 259 36.61 -28.23 -9.72
N ASN A 260 37.09 -28.42 -10.95
CA ASN A 260 38.18 -27.68 -11.60
C ASN A 260 37.74 -26.96 -12.89
N HIS A 261 36.53 -26.42 -12.94
CA HIS A 261 36.08 -25.65 -14.10
C HIS A 261 36.77 -24.26 -14.17
N PRO A 262 37.33 -23.84 -15.31
CA PRO A 262 38.11 -22.60 -15.45
C PRO A 262 37.32 -21.32 -15.11
N TYR A 263 35.99 -21.36 -15.26
CA TYR A 263 35.07 -20.27 -14.91
C TYR A 263 34.31 -20.45 -13.58
N LEU A 264 34.39 -21.63 -12.92
CA LEU A 264 33.79 -21.88 -11.60
C LEU A 264 34.82 -21.94 -10.48
N HIS A 265 35.94 -21.20 -10.60
CA HIS A 265 36.80 -20.90 -9.46
C HIS A 265 35.99 -20.20 -8.36
N GLY A 266 35.46 -20.97 -7.39
CA GLY A 266 34.69 -20.45 -6.26
C GLY A 266 33.35 -21.11 -5.96
N TYR A 267 32.86 -22.06 -6.76
CA TYR A 267 31.73 -22.91 -6.36
C TYR A 267 32.16 -24.07 -5.45
N VAL A 268 32.97 -23.74 -4.44
CA VAL A 268 33.01 -24.54 -3.22
C VAL A 268 31.57 -24.55 -2.69
N THR A 269 30.89 -25.71 -2.67
CA THR A 269 29.81 -25.92 -1.69
C THR A 269 30.37 -25.43 -0.39
N PRO A 270 29.89 -24.32 0.19
CA PRO A 270 30.66 -23.67 1.23
C PRO A 270 30.90 -24.70 2.31
N SER A 271 32.16 -25.13 2.48
CA SER A 271 32.55 -25.67 3.76
C SER A 271 32.09 -24.60 4.74
N ALA A 272 31.34 -25.01 5.76
CA ALA A 272 30.57 -24.15 6.64
C ALA A 272 31.45 -23.21 7.50
N SER A 273 32.65 -22.84 7.04
CA SER A 273 33.74 -22.24 7.78
C SER A 273 34.19 -20.86 7.28
N ARG A 274 33.63 -20.28 6.20
CA ARG A 274 33.99 -18.90 5.75
C ARG A 274 32.88 -17.83 5.78
N TRP A 275 31.66 -18.17 6.16
CA TRP A 275 30.56 -17.20 6.33
C TRP A 275 30.46 -16.60 7.75
N ARG A 276 31.51 -16.66 8.57
CA ARG A 276 31.42 -16.22 9.98
C ARG A 276 31.31 -14.70 10.17
N THR A 277 31.41 -13.88 9.12
CA THR A 277 31.42 -12.41 9.27
C THR A 277 30.39 -11.66 8.43
N GLU A 278 29.85 -12.26 7.36
CA GLU A 278 28.84 -11.59 6.52
C GLU A 278 27.42 -11.97 6.94
N ALA A 279 26.59 -10.96 7.23
CA ALA A 279 25.21 -11.20 7.59
C ALA A 279 24.46 -11.95 6.48
N PRO A 280 23.64 -12.96 6.84
CA PRO A 280 22.88 -13.73 5.86
C PRO A 280 21.99 -12.82 5.03
N PRO A 281 21.79 -13.12 3.73
CA PRO A 281 20.97 -12.30 2.86
C PRO A 281 19.52 -12.32 3.32
N LEU A 282 18.92 -11.14 3.52
CA LEU A 282 17.52 -11.03 3.91
C LEU A 282 16.58 -11.57 2.83
N VAL A 283 15.52 -12.25 3.28
CA VAL A 283 14.38 -12.53 2.42
C VAL A 283 13.60 -11.23 2.24
N SER A 284 13.87 -10.55 1.12
CA SER A 284 13.15 -9.35 0.71
C SER A 284 11.63 -9.52 0.83
N VAL A 285 11.02 -8.60 1.56
CA VAL A 285 9.59 -8.45 1.82
C VAL A 285 8.87 -8.04 0.54
N ASP A 286 7.66 -8.56 0.35
CA ASP A 286 6.83 -8.21 -0.81
C ASP A 286 6.43 -6.73 -0.76
N ILE A 287 6.59 -6.01 -1.87
CA ILE A 287 6.15 -4.63 -2.05
C ILE A 287 4.71 -4.67 -2.58
N GLU A 288 3.79 -4.02 -1.88
CA GLU A 288 2.39 -3.91 -2.29
C GLU A 288 2.21 -2.97 -3.48
N ASP A 289 1.16 -3.21 -4.26
CA ASP A 289 0.64 -2.25 -5.24
C ASP A 289 -0.86 -2.56 -5.43
N GLY A 290 -1.55 -1.78 -6.24
CA GLY A 290 -2.96 -1.97 -6.56
C GLY A 290 -3.86 -1.01 -5.79
N GLY A 291 -4.99 -1.52 -5.32
CA GLY A 291 -6.05 -0.73 -4.70
C GLY A 291 -7.06 -0.15 -5.71
N VAL A 292 -8.03 0.57 -5.18
CA VAL A 292 -9.13 1.21 -5.91
C VAL A 292 -8.68 2.58 -6.39
N GLN A 293 -8.78 2.82 -7.69
CA GLN A 293 -8.58 4.13 -8.29
C GLN A 293 -9.90 4.80 -8.62
N ILE A 294 -9.91 6.12 -8.41
CA ILE A 294 -10.98 7.02 -8.83
C ILE A 294 -10.62 7.61 -10.19
N TYR A 295 -11.57 7.51 -11.12
CA TYR A 295 -11.49 8.17 -12.42
C TYR A 295 -12.62 9.18 -12.58
N ARG A 296 -12.32 10.26 -13.33
CA ARG A 296 -13.20 11.41 -13.53
C ARG A 296 -13.30 11.70 -15.04
N PRO A 297 -14.08 10.91 -15.79
CA PRO A 297 -14.15 11.07 -17.24
C PRO A 297 -14.90 12.34 -17.67
N LEU A 298 -15.64 13.00 -16.77
CA LEU A 298 -16.46 14.16 -17.12
C LEU A 298 -15.75 15.51 -17.03
N LEU A 299 -14.46 15.54 -16.68
CA LEU A 299 -13.72 16.77 -16.37
C LEU A 299 -13.65 17.78 -17.53
N GLU A 300 -13.87 17.35 -18.77
CA GLU A 300 -13.81 18.17 -19.98
C GLU A 300 -15.20 18.63 -20.44
N PHE A 301 -16.28 18.14 -19.81
CA PHE A 301 -17.65 18.50 -20.20
C PHE A 301 -18.24 19.53 -19.24
N GLY A 302 -18.80 20.60 -19.81
CA GLY A 302 -19.57 21.61 -19.08
C GLY A 302 -20.90 21.06 -18.55
N LYS A 303 -21.41 21.67 -17.47
CA LYS A 303 -22.65 21.25 -16.82
C LYS A 303 -23.85 21.31 -17.76
N ASP A 304 -23.92 22.30 -18.64
CA ASP A 304 -25.01 22.47 -19.60
C ASP A 304 -25.13 21.26 -20.55
N ARG A 305 -24.00 20.66 -20.95
CA ARG A 305 -23.99 19.44 -21.77
C ARG A 305 -24.45 18.21 -20.98
N LEU A 306 -24.16 18.14 -19.69
CA LEU A 306 -24.65 17.07 -18.81
C LEU A 306 -26.18 17.16 -18.64
N ILE A 307 -26.69 18.38 -18.45
CA ILE A 307 -28.14 18.65 -18.40
C ILE A 307 -28.79 18.27 -19.73
N ALA A 308 -28.25 18.73 -20.86
CA ALA A 308 -28.76 18.37 -22.19
C ALA A 308 -28.77 16.85 -22.42
N THR A 309 -27.72 16.15 -21.98
CA THR A 309 -27.63 14.69 -22.06
C THR A 309 -28.77 14.01 -21.26
N CYS A 310 -29.07 14.49 -20.06
CA CYS A 310 -30.17 13.95 -19.26
C CYS A 310 -31.54 14.27 -19.87
N LEU A 311 -31.74 15.51 -20.34
CA LEU A 311 -33.00 15.97 -20.95
C LEU A 311 -33.32 15.22 -22.24
N GLU A 312 -32.38 15.19 -23.19
CA GLU A 312 -32.57 14.53 -24.50
C GLU A 312 -32.85 13.04 -24.36
N ASN A 313 -32.32 12.39 -23.31
CA ASN A 313 -32.46 10.95 -23.09
C ASN A 313 -33.50 10.61 -21.99
N GLY A 314 -34.28 11.59 -21.52
CA GLY A 314 -35.36 11.37 -20.55
C GLY A 314 -34.89 10.77 -19.20
N ILE A 315 -33.68 11.12 -18.76
CA ILE A 315 -33.10 10.66 -17.50
C ILE A 315 -33.47 11.64 -16.38
N PRO A 316 -34.27 11.23 -15.37
CA PRO A 316 -34.60 12.09 -14.25
C PRO A 316 -33.42 12.19 -13.28
N TRP A 317 -33.30 13.34 -12.62
CA TRP A 317 -32.34 13.58 -11.53
C TRP A 317 -33.04 14.22 -10.34
N PHE A 318 -32.35 14.23 -9.21
CA PHE A 318 -32.82 14.76 -7.94
C PHE A 318 -31.91 15.90 -7.52
N GLU A 319 -32.48 17.06 -7.21
CA GLU A 319 -31.73 18.25 -6.79
C GLU A 319 -31.79 18.40 -5.27
N ASP A 320 -30.61 18.50 -4.65
CA ASP A 320 -30.48 18.73 -3.21
C ASP A 320 -30.67 20.22 -2.91
N ALA A 321 -31.67 20.55 -2.07
CA ALA A 321 -31.99 21.91 -1.65
C ALA A 321 -30.82 22.62 -0.94
N THR A 322 -29.89 21.86 -0.35
CA THR A 322 -28.73 22.39 0.39
C THR A 322 -27.64 22.97 -0.53
N ASN A 323 -27.71 22.76 -1.84
CA ASN A 323 -26.72 23.27 -2.81
C ASN A 323 -26.80 24.78 -3.05
N ASN A 324 -27.86 25.45 -2.59
CA ASN A 324 -28.14 26.86 -2.89
C ASN A 324 -27.77 27.83 -1.76
N ASP A 325 -27.27 27.36 -0.62
CA ASP A 325 -26.86 28.24 0.48
C ASP A 325 -25.40 28.74 0.30
N PRO A 326 -25.18 30.04 0.02
CA PRO A 326 -23.85 30.62 -0.21
C PRO A 326 -22.99 30.71 1.06
N THR A 327 -23.60 30.69 2.25
CA THR A 327 -22.88 30.88 3.52
C THR A 327 -22.30 29.58 4.07
N LEU A 328 -22.77 28.44 3.55
CA LEU A 328 -22.48 27.13 4.11
C LEU A 328 -21.04 26.67 3.86
N THR A 329 -20.49 26.96 2.67
CA THR A 329 -19.12 26.55 2.32
C THR A 329 -18.44 27.57 1.42
N MET A 330 -17.10 27.67 1.50
CA MET A 330 -16.29 28.42 0.54
C MET A 330 -16.56 28.00 -0.91
N ARG A 331 -16.90 26.73 -1.12
CA ARG A 331 -17.22 26.19 -2.44
C ARG A 331 -18.57 26.70 -2.96
N ASN A 332 -19.59 26.76 -2.11
CA ASN A 332 -20.88 27.34 -2.46
C ASN A 332 -20.76 28.84 -2.73
N ALA A 333 -20.00 29.56 -1.90
CA ALA A 333 -19.71 30.97 -2.13
C ALA A 333 -19.02 31.19 -3.49
N VAL A 334 -18.00 30.40 -3.82
CA VAL A 334 -17.36 30.41 -5.14
C VAL A 334 -18.36 30.05 -6.24
N ARG A 335 -19.22 29.04 -6.04
CA ARG A 335 -20.24 28.65 -7.01
C ARG A 335 -21.24 29.78 -7.30
N CYS A 336 -21.66 30.55 -6.30
CA CYS A 336 -22.51 31.72 -6.49
C CYS A 336 -21.77 32.84 -7.24
N LEU A 337 -20.50 33.11 -6.92
CA LEU A 337 -19.67 34.05 -7.69
C LEU A 337 -19.52 33.61 -9.16
N VAL A 338 -19.42 32.30 -9.37
CA VAL A 338 -19.31 31.65 -10.68
C VAL A 338 -20.63 31.63 -11.46
N GLN A 339 -21.79 31.83 -10.83
CA GLN A 339 -23.04 32.02 -11.57
C GLN A 339 -23.10 33.40 -12.22
N GLU A 340 -22.39 34.39 -11.67
CA GLU A 340 -22.32 35.76 -12.19
C GLU A 340 -21.02 36.04 -12.98
N GLN A 341 -20.56 35.11 -13.82
CA GLN A 341 -19.25 35.22 -14.50
C GLN A 341 -19.10 36.49 -15.35
N GLU A 342 -20.19 37.02 -15.89
CA GLU A 342 -20.16 38.25 -16.68
C GLU A 342 -19.75 39.47 -15.87
N LYS A 343 -19.97 39.46 -14.55
CA LYS A 343 -19.51 40.51 -13.63
C LYS A 343 -18.02 40.35 -13.26
N LEU A 344 -17.43 39.19 -13.50
CA LEU A 344 -16.02 38.93 -13.21
C LEU A 344 -15.11 39.48 -14.32
N PRO A 345 -13.91 39.99 -13.95
CA PRO A 345 -12.87 40.33 -14.92
C PRO A 345 -12.55 39.15 -15.84
N VAL A 346 -12.23 39.43 -17.11
CA VAL A 346 -11.96 38.41 -18.14
C VAL A 346 -10.97 37.33 -17.68
N ALA A 347 -9.95 37.72 -16.91
CA ALA A 347 -8.93 36.81 -16.39
C ALA A 347 -9.46 35.76 -15.40
N LEU A 348 -10.57 36.07 -14.71
CA LEU A 348 -11.20 35.19 -13.73
C LEU A 348 -12.36 34.39 -14.31
N ARG A 349 -12.80 34.67 -15.55
CA ARG A 349 -13.87 33.92 -16.22
C ARG A 349 -13.44 32.49 -16.55
N LYS A 350 -14.43 31.59 -16.67
CA LYS A 350 -14.22 30.14 -16.88
C LYS A 350 -13.19 29.80 -17.98
N PRO A 351 -13.24 30.36 -19.21
CA PRO A 351 -12.27 30.00 -20.25
C PRO A 351 -10.82 30.38 -19.91
N ALA A 352 -10.61 31.52 -19.25
CA ALA A 352 -9.27 31.98 -18.89
C ALA A 352 -8.65 31.11 -17.78
N VAL A 353 -9.46 30.74 -16.78
CA VAL A 353 -9.02 29.91 -15.65
C VAL A 353 -8.77 28.47 -16.08
N LEU A 354 -9.59 27.90 -16.97
CA LEU A 354 -9.35 26.57 -17.52
C LEU A 354 -8.07 26.53 -18.39
N ARG A 355 -7.84 27.55 -19.24
CA ARG A 355 -6.58 27.71 -19.98
C ARG A 355 -5.36 27.88 -19.07
N LEU A 356 -5.53 28.52 -17.91
CA LEU A 356 -4.47 28.59 -16.89
C LEU A 356 -4.17 27.19 -16.32
N ALA A 357 -5.19 26.41 -16.00
CA ALA A 357 -5.04 25.07 -15.45
C ALA A 357 -4.35 24.13 -16.46
N GLU A 358 -4.71 24.22 -17.73
CA GLU A 358 -4.09 23.49 -18.84
C GLU A 358 -2.61 23.80 -18.99
N ARG A 359 -2.23 25.09 -19.11
CA ARG A 359 -0.82 25.50 -19.15
C ARG A 359 -0.04 25.04 -17.91
N CYS A 360 -0.68 25.01 -16.74
CA CYS A 360 -0.07 24.48 -15.54
C CYS A 360 0.12 22.94 -15.60
N ARG A 361 -0.78 22.20 -16.25
CA ARG A 361 -0.64 20.74 -16.46
C ARG A 361 0.53 20.45 -17.39
N GLU A 362 0.60 21.13 -18.53
CA GLU A 362 1.70 21.00 -19.50
C GLU A 362 3.05 21.29 -18.86
N LYS A 363 3.16 22.44 -18.18
CA LYS A 363 4.40 22.83 -17.51
C LYS A 363 4.85 21.82 -16.46
N VAL A 364 3.92 21.24 -15.71
CA VAL A 364 4.29 20.22 -14.70
C VAL A 364 4.67 18.90 -15.36
N ALA A 365 4.03 18.51 -16.45
CA ALA A 365 4.43 17.33 -17.22
C ALA A 365 5.84 17.50 -17.79
N GLU A 366 6.20 18.69 -18.27
CA GLU A 366 7.57 19.02 -18.68
C GLU A 366 8.56 18.93 -17.50
N GLU A 367 8.22 19.52 -16.36
CA GLU A 367 9.03 19.45 -15.13
C GLU A 367 9.24 17.99 -14.68
N ASP A 368 8.19 17.16 -14.70
CA ASP A 368 8.24 15.75 -14.31
C ASP A 368 9.11 14.94 -15.31
N THR A 369 8.98 15.20 -16.62
CA THR A 369 9.82 14.58 -17.67
C THR A 369 11.31 14.94 -17.48
N GLN A 370 11.62 16.19 -17.16
CA GLN A 370 13.00 16.62 -16.89
C GLN A 370 13.54 16.01 -15.60
N ALA A 371 12.69 15.87 -14.57
CA ALA A 371 13.06 15.20 -13.33
C ALA A 371 13.35 13.71 -13.56
N GLU A 372 12.60 13.03 -14.41
CA GLU A 372 12.86 11.64 -14.82
C GLU A 372 14.21 11.50 -15.54
N ARG A 373 14.56 12.44 -16.42
CA ARG A 373 15.90 12.50 -17.06
C ARG A 373 17.04 12.73 -16.07
N LEU A 374 16.80 13.49 -14.99
CA LEU A 374 17.80 13.68 -13.94
C LEU A 374 17.89 12.44 -13.04
N LEU A 375 16.74 11.81 -12.75
CA LEU A 375 16.66 10.59 -11.97
C LEU A 375 17.36 9.42 -12.67
N SER A 376 17.27 9.30 -14.01
CA SER A 376 17.98 8.25 -14.75
C SER A 376 19.51 8.37 -14.66
N ARG A 377 20.04 9.55 -14.32
CA ARG A 377 21.46 9.78 -14.02
C ARG A 377 21.82 9.53 -12.56
N THR A 378 20.83 9.35 -11.69
CA THR A 378 21.02 8.98 -10.29
C THR A 378 21.25 7.49 -10.19
N THR A 379 22.25 7.07 -9.42
CA THR A 379 22.52 5.64 -9.20
C THR A 379 21.92 5.20 -7.87
N ILE A 380 20.92 4.33 -7.90
CA ILE A 380 20.41 3.66 -6.70
C ILE A 380 21.22 2.37 -6.49
N HIS A 381 22.07 2.35 -5.47
CA HIS A 381 22.94 1.21 -5.17
C HIS A 381 22.17 0.06 -4.51
N ASN A 382 21.27 0.40 -3.58
CA ASN A 382 20.46 -0.58 -2.87
C ASN A 382 19.16 0.05 -2.36
N PHE A 383 18.06 -0.67 -2.48
CA PHE A 383 16.81 -0.40 -1.79
C PHE A 383 16.44 -1.65 -1.00
N GLU A 384 16.43 -1.56 0.34
CA GLU A 384 16.11 -2.68 1.23
C GLU A 384 14.73 -2.47 1.85
N PRO A 385 13.65 -3.05 1.27
CA PRO A 385 12.28 -2.85 1.76
C PRO A 385 12.07 -3.44 3.16
N ASN A 386 12.88 -4.41 3.60
CA ASN A 386 12.75 -5.01 4.94
C ASN A 386 13.00 -3.99 6.05
N VAL A 387 13.89 -3.04 5.81
CA VAL A 387 14.21 -1.95 6.76
C VAL A 387 13.56 -0.64 6.31
N GLY A 388 13.33 -0.48 5.01
CA GLY A 388 12.97 0.80 4.40
C GLY A 388 14.20 1.71 4.31
N THR A 389 15.31 1.20 3.77
CA THR A 389 16.53 2.00 3.54
C THR A 389 16.85 2.08 2.06
N LEU A 390 17.39 3.24 1.65
CA LEU A 390 17.76 3.52 0.27
C LEU A 390 19.16 4.12 0.24
N LEU A 391 20.07 3.50 -0.49
CA LEU A 391 21.42 4.02 -0.72
C LEU A 391 21.51 4.61 -2.13
N VAL A 392 21.66 5.93 -2.23
CA VAL A 392 21.69 6.65 -3.49
C VAL A 392 23.01 7.38 -3.70
N GLN A 393 23.43 7.50 -4.95
CA GLN A 393 24.48 8.38 -5.39
C GLN A 393 23.89 9.35 -6.41
N LEU A 394 23.85 10.63 -6.02
CA LEU A 394 23.28 11.69 -6.84
C LEU A 394 24.29 12.13 -7.91
N PRO A 395 23.83 12.52 -9.11
CA PRO A 395 24.72 12.97 -10.17
C PRO A 395 25.28 14.36 -9.86
N GLU A 396 26.50 14.62 -10.33
CA GLU A 396 27.01 15.99 -10.40
C GLU A 396 26.20 16.80 -11.41
N LEU A 397 25.62 17.90 -10.94
CA LEU A 397 24.78 18.77 -11.76
C LEU A 397 25.57 20.04 -12.07
N ARG A 398 26.05 20.20 -13.31
CA ARG A 398 26.76 21.41 -13.75
C ARG A 398 25.81 22.31 -14.52
N LEU A 399 25.74 23.59 -14.14
CA LEU A 399 24.98 24.58 -14.90
C LEU A 399 25.76 24.95 -16.18
N PRO A 400 25.14 24.93 -17.37
CA PRO A 400 25.81 25.35 -18.60
C PRO A 400 26.33 26.79 -18.51
N THR A 401 27.54 27.05 -19.02
CA THR A 401 28.15 28.39 -19.08
C THR A 401 27.75 29.10 -20.38
N VAL A 402 27.39 30.40 -20.34
CA VAL A 402 27.00 31.20 -21.53
C VAL A 402 27.86 32.48 -21.61
N PRO A 403 28.24 32.98 -22.80
CA PRO A 403 29.03 34.22 -22.96
C PRO A 403 28.32 35.50 -22.49
N ARG A 404 29.15 36.50 -22.13
CA ARG A 404 28.84 37.67 -21.27
C ARG A 404 28.05 38.79 -21.95
N ARG A 405 26.88 39.13 -21.37
CA ARG A 405 26.39 40.51 -21.10
C ARG A 405 24.94 40.57 -20.53
N SER A 406 24.15 39.48 -20.59
CA SER A 406 22.79 39.39 -19.98
C SER A 406 22.68 38.35 -18.84
N MET A 407 23.78 38.10 -18.12
CA MET A 407 24.02 36.84 -17.38
C MET A 407 23.30 36.68 -16.04
N ALA A 408 23.18 37.71 -15.19
CA ALA A 408 22.80 37.51 -13.79
C ALA A 408 21.36 36.96 -13.64
N LEU A 409 20.37 37.68 -14.21
CA LEU A 409 18.97 37.29 -14.15
C LEU A 409 18.68 35.96 -14.88
N ARG A 410 19.37 35.71 -16.00
CA ARG A 410 19.23 34.44 -16.76
C ARG A 410 19.82 33.26 -15.98
N ASN A 411 20.99 33.43 -15.37
CA ASN A 411 21.61 32.42 -14.53
C ASN A 411 20.77 32.13 -13.28
N GLU A 412 20.20 33.17 -12.67
CA GLU A 412 19.32 33.01 -11.52
C GLU A 412 18.03 32.25 -11.89
N LYS A 413 17.36 32.62 -13.00
CA LYS A 413 16.19 31.88 -13.51
C LYS A 413 16.53 30.42 -13.80
N ARG A 414 17.68 30.16 -14.43
CA ARG A 414 18.16 28.81 -14.73
C ARG A 414 18.41 28.02 -13.45
N ARG A 415 19.08 28.62 -12.47
CA ARG A 415 19.34 28.01 -11.15
C ARG A 415 18.03 27.66 -10.47
N ARG A 416 17.09 28.59 -10.34
CA ARG A 416 15.75 28.36 -9.76
C ARG A 416 15.02 27.20 -10.44
N HIS A 417 15.09 27.13 -11.77
CA HIS A 417 14.51 26.03 -12.54
C HIS A 417 15.18 24.69 -12.20
N HIS A 418 16.51 24.58 -12.23
CA HIS A 418 17.20 23.33 -11.89
C HIS A 418 17.03 22.94 -10.42
N THR A 419 17.01 23.90 -9.49
CA THR A 419 16.69 23.66 -8.07
C THR A 419 15.30 23.04 -7.93
N ARG A 420 14.33 23.52 -8.71
CA ARG A 420 12.98 22.96 -8.75
C ARG A 420 12.98 21.54 -9.30
N ILE A 421 13.66 21.26 -10.41
CA ILE A 421 13.79 19.91 -10.98
C ILE A 421 14.45 18.94 -10.00
N ALA A 422 15.57 19.33 -9.40
CA ALA A 422 16.23 18.54 -8.36
C ALA A 422 15.32 18.30 -7.15
N GLY A 423 14.50 19.29 -6.76
CA GLY A 423 13.49 19.12 -5.71
C GLY A 423 12.45 18.03 -6.03
N ILE A 424 12.06 17.87 -7.29
CA ILE A 424 11.15 16.79 -7.73
C ILE A 424 11.81 15.43 -7.57
N VAL A 425 13.08 15.31 -7.98
CA VAL A 425 13.86 14.08 -7.78
C VAL A 425 13.96 13.74 -6.29
N VAL A 426 14.24 14.73 -5.43
CA VAL A 426 14.26 14.54 -3.97
C VAL A 426 12.90 14.06 -3.46
N GLN A 427 11.77 14.62 -3.90
CA GLN A 427 10.44 14.13 -3.53
C GLN A 427 10.21 12.67 -3.93
N LYS A 428 10.61 12.29 -5.16
CA LYS A 428 10.51 10.90 -5.63
C LYS A 428 11.35 9.94 -4.78
N LEU A 429 12.57 10.34 -4.40
CA LEU A 429 13.43 9.53 -3.52
C LEU A 429 12.87 9.43 -2.09
N LEU A 430 12.33 10.53 -1.54
CA LEU A 430 11.68 10.55 -0.23
C LEU A 430 10.48 9.60 -0.18
N ALA A 431 9.67 9.56 -1.24
CA ALA A 431 8.47 8.74 -1.32
C ALA A 431 8.74 7.22 -1.12
N LEU A 432 9.94 6.75 -1.46
CA LEU A 432 10.34 5.34 -1.32
C LEU A 432 10.53 4.90 0.15
N VAL A 433 10.90 5.83 1.03
CA VAL A 433 11.34 5.54 2.41
C VAL A 433 10.48 6.20 3.49
N THR A 434 9.86 7.34 3.20
CA THR A 434 9.17 8.15 4.19
C THR A 434 8.01 7.41 4.87
N PRO A 435 7.82 7.56 6.19
CA PRO A 435 6.61 7.12 6.88
C PRO A 435 5.45 8.13 6.74
N GLU A 436 5.66 9.31 6.15
CA GLU A 436 4.61 10.32 6.01
C GLU A 436 3.72 10.03 4.79
N LEU A 437 2.43 10.32 4.92
CA LEU A 437 1.45 10.21 3.82
C LEU A 437 1.48 11.43 2.89
N GLN A 438 1.87 12.59 3.42
CA GLN A 438 1.99 13.83 2.67
C GLN A 438 3.46 14.22 2.61
N LEU A 439 3.98 14.40 1.38
CA LEU A 439 5.37 14.82 1.16
C LEU A 439 5.52 16.32 1.36
N THR A 440 6.70 16.75 1.84
CA THR A 440 7.06 18.17 1.95
C THR A 440 6.89 18.90 0.60
N PRO A 441 6.19 20.04 0.55
CA PRO A 441 6.01 20.81 -0.69
C PRO A 441 7.33 21.22 -1.32
N LEU A 442 7.38 21.28 -2.67
CA LEU A 442 8.60 21.64 -3.41
C LEU A 442 9.24 22.98 -2.99
N LYS A 443 8.42 23.94 -2.56
CA LYS A 443 8.90 25.27 -2.14
C LYS A 443 9.82 25.19 -0.91
N ASP A 444 9.60 24.20 -0.05
CA ASP A 444 10.30 24.06 1.23
C ASP A 444 11.53 23.14 1.11
N LEU A 445 11.77 22.56 -0.08
CA LEU A 445 12.90 21.67 -0.36
C LEU A 445 14.17 22.41 -0.82
N GLY A 446 14.14 23.74 -0.95
CA GLY A 446 15.25 24.52 -1.50
C GLY A 446 16.58 24.28 -0.77
N TRP A 447 16.56 24.29 0.57
CA TRP A 447 17.75 24.03 1.38
C TRP A 447 18.26 22.59 1.27
N VAL A 448 17.36 21.61 1.13
CA VAL A 448 17.73 20.20 0.92
C VAL A 448 18.42 20.04 -0.41
N VAL A 449 17.86 20.66 -1.47
CA VAL A 449 18.46 20.65 -2.80
C VAL A 449 19.82 21.33 -2.78
N ALA A 450 19.97 22.47 -2.07
CA ALA A 450 21.26 23.14 -1.92
C ALA A 450 22.33 22.25 -1.27
N ARG A 451 21.93 21.40 -0.31
CA ARG A 451 22.83 20.48 0.40
C ARG A 451 23.17 19.22 -0.40
N LEU A 452 22.21 18.72 -1.18
CA LEU A 452 22.38 17.53 -2.01
C LEU A 452 23.06 17.83 -3.36
N PHE A 453 22.87 19.05 -3.87
CA PHE A 453 23.43 19.56 -5.13
C PHE A 453 24.10 20.93 -4.89
N PRO A 454 25.32 20.96 -4.31
CA PRO A 454 26.00 22.21 -3.94
C PRO A 454 26.18 23.21 -5.09
N SER A 455 26.33 22.72 -6.32
CA SER A 455 26.42 23.53 -7.54
C SER A 455 25.19 24.42 -7.81
N LEU A 456 24.04 24.08 -7.22
CA LEU A 456 22.81 24.86 -7.32
C LEU A 456 22.68 25.89 -6.19
N SER A 457 23.51 25.81 -5.14
CA SER A 457 23.48 26.77 -4.03
C SER A 457 24.16 28.10 -4.37
N THR A 458 23.63 29.20 -3.83
CA THR A 458 24.23 30.54 -3.89
C THR A 458 25.24 30.77 -2.77
N GLU A 459 25.13 30.05 -1.66
CA GLU A 459 25.83 30.32 -0.39
C GLU A 459 27.16 29.55 -0.24
N GLY A 460 27.74 29.00 -1.32
CA GLY A 460 29.08 28.41 -1.23
C GLY A 460 29.18 27.16 -0.33
N TRP A 461 28.13 26.31 -0.29
CA TRP A 461 28.10 25.03 0.44
C TRP A 461 29.07 23.95 -0.11
N GLY A 462 30.23 24.35 -0.64
CA GLY A 462 31.20 23.50 -1.33
C GLY A 462 32.46 23.15 -0.53
N THR A 463 32.68 23.74 0.64
CA THR A 463 33.94 23.59 1.41
C THR A 463 33.82 22.75 2.68
N GLU A 464 32.61 22.55 3.23
CA GLU A 464 32.42 21.73 4.44
C GLU A 464 32.08 20.26 4.13
N ASP A 465 32.50 19.37 5.03
CA ASP A 465 32.10 17.96 5.00
C ASP A 465 30.56 17.83 5.05
N PRO A 466 29.96 16.99 4.19
CA PRO A 466 28.51 16.82 4.17
C PRO A 466 28.06 16.26 5.52
N LYS A 467 27.20 17.02 6.21
CA LYS A 467 26.60 16.62 7.48
C LYS A 467 25.29 15.85 7.24
N ALA A 468 24.87 15.01 8.17
CA ALA A 468 23.55 14.38 8.13
C ALA A 468 22.41 15.35 8.46
N PHE A 469 21.19 15.06 7.98
CA PHE A 469 20.00 15.87 8.25
C PHE A 469 18.71 15.04 8.15
N THR A 470 17.59 15.62 8.61
CA THR A 470 16.28 14.99 8.58
C THR A 470 15.29 15.85 7.81
N ILE A 471 14.42 15.22 7.01
CA ILE A 471 13.25 15.86 6.41
C ILE A 471 12.16 14.82 6.12
N CYS A 472 10.88 15.18 6.34
CA CYS A 472 9.72 14.34 6.01
C CYS A 472 9.82 12.91 6.59
N GLY A 473 10.24 12.79 7.86
CA GLY A 473 10.47 11.51 8.52
C GLY A 473 11.60 10.64 7.95
N VAL A 474 12.45 11.20 7.08
CA VAL A 474 13.62 10.54 6.49
C VAL A 474 14.92 11.19 6.98
N TYR A 475 15.84 10.37 7.47
CA TYR A 475 17.18 10.73 7.87
C TYR A 475 18.16 10.45 6.72
N PHE A 476 18.85 11.50 6.26
CA PHE A 476 19.90 11.47 5.26
C PHE A 476 21.26 11.40 5.94
N SER A 477 21.96 10.29 5.75
CA SER A 477 23.32 10.07 6.27
C SER A 477 24.33 10.03 5.11
N PRO A 478 25.35 10.90 5.10
CA PRO A 478 26.37 10.89 4.07
C PRO A 478 27.39 9.76 4.31
N ILE A 479 27.71 9.03 3.26
CA ILE A 479 28.71 7.95 3.25
C ILE A 479 29.74 8.29 2.18
N ARG A 480 30.97 8.59 2.60
CA ARG A 480 32.09 8.82 1.67
C ARG A 480 32.62 7.47 1.18
N THR A 481 32.73 7.34 -0.14
CA THR A 481 33.36 6.20 -0.77
C THR A 481 34.45 6.68 -1.75
N PRO A 482 35.43 5.84 -2.12
CA PRO A 482 36.43 6.22 -3.12
C PRO A 482 35.82 6.62 -4.48
N ARG A 483 34.59 6.16 -4.77
CA ARG A 483 33.85 6.44 -6.00
C ARG A 483 32.90 7.66 -5.88
N GLY A 484 33.00 8.43 -4.80
CA GLY A 484 32.20 9.63 -4.55
C GLY A 484 31.29 9.55 -3.32
N LEU A 485 30.50 10.61 -3.11
CA LEU A 485 29.57 10.75 -2.00
C LEU A 485 28.27 9.97 -2.25
N ARG A 486 27.87 9.16 -1.27
CA ARG A 486 26.58 8.48 -1.25
C ARG A 486 25.72 8.98 -0.10
N TRP A 487 24.41 8.88 -0.26
CA TRP A 487 23.44 9.24 0.77
C TRP A 487 22.64 8.00 1.14
N LEU A 488 22.69 7.60 2.41
CA LEU A 488 21.82 6.60 2.99
C LEU A 488 20.58 7.30 3.53
N LEU A 489 19.44 7.04 2.91
CA LEU A 489 18.13 7.46 3.36
C LEU A 489 17.54 6.34 4.21
N SER A 490 17.07 6.69 5.39
CA SER A 490 16.45 5.77 6.34
C SER A 490 15.32 6.48 7.07
N ARG A 491 14.38 5.75 7.66
CA ARG A 491 13.35 6.38 8.49
C ARG A 491 14.01 7.04 9.73
N THR A 492 13.61 8.27 10.05
CA THR A 492 14.13 9.00 11.21
C THR A 492 13.81 8.24 12.49
N PRO A 493 14.75 8.05 13.42
CA PRO A 493 14.48 7.41 14.72
C PRO A 493 13.32 8.09 15.48
N TYR A 494 12.55 7.33 16.26
CA TYR A 494 11.46 7.89 17.06
C TYR A 494 12.01 8.89 18.08
N ALA A 495 11.34 10.03 18.24
CA ALA A 495 11.69 11.00 19.27
C ALA A 495 11.23 10.47 20.64
N SER A 496 12.10 10.57 21.66
CA SER A 496 11.82 10.02 23.00
C SER A 496 10.57 10.61 23.69
N ARG A 497 10.09 11.77 23.24
CA ARG A 497 8.91 12.46 23.79
C ARG A 497 7.59 12.07 23.12
N GLN A 498 7.63 11.34 22.01
CA GLN A 498 6.43 10.93 21.28
C GLN A 498 6.06 9.49 21.64
N PRO A 499 4.76 9.16 21.74
CA PRO A 499 4.32 7.79 21.95
C PRO A 499 4.79 6.94 20.76
N LEU A 500 5.38 5.79 21.06
CA LEU A 500 5.81 4.84 20.04
C LEU A 500 4.58 4.22 19.36
N PRO A 501 4.62 3.98 18.03
CA PRO A 501 3.52 3.33 17.35
C PRO A 501 3.42 1.87 17.80
N GLY A 502 2.42 1.58 18.62
CA GLY A 502 2.06 0.23 19.03
C GLY A 502 0.75 -0.19 18.39
N MET A 503 0.69 -1.41 17.88
CA MET A 503 -0.53 -2.03 17.38
C MET A 503 -0.80 -3.31 18.15
N VAL A 504 -1.91 -3.34 18.88
CA VAL A 504 -2.37 -4.54 19.57
C VAL A 504 -3.29 -5.32 18.63
N ILE A 505 -2.98 -6.59 18.41
CA ILE A 505 -3.85 -7.49 17.66
C ILE A 505 -4.87 -8.08 18.62
N ARG A 506 -6.15 -7.95 18.27
CA ARG A 506 -7.27 -8.35 19.13
C ARG A 506 -7.08 -9.77 19.66
N LYS A 507 -7.32 -9.92 20.97
CA LYS A 507 -7.41 -11.22 21.67
C LYS A 507 -8.55 -12.01 21.05
N GLU A 508 -8.29 -13.20 20.51
CA GLU A 508 -9.37 -14.17 20.36
C GLU A 508 -9.71 -14.72 21.74
N ILE A 509 -10.98 -14.60 22.14
CA ILE A 509 -11.48 -15.13 23.40
C ILE A 509 -11.67 -16.63 23.22
N TYR A 510 -10.78 -17.37 23.86
CA TYR A 510 -10.69 -18.80 23.77
C TYR A 510 -11.71 -19.47 24.73
N THR A 511 -12.71 -20.20 24.20
CA THR A 511 -13.80 -20.89 24.95
C THR A 511 -13.40 -22.26 25.51
N ARG A 512 -13.93 -22.72 26.66
CA ARG A 512 -13.56 -23.94 27.46
C ARG A 512 -13.09 -25.27 26.79
N ARG A 513 -13.13 -25.45 25.46
CA ARG A 513 -12.71 -26.65 24.70
C ARG A 513 -11.25 -26.65 24.21
N TRP A 514 -10.33 -25.91 24.84
CA TRP A 514 -8.90 -25.93 24.45
C TRP A 514 -8.31 -27.29 24.77
N ARG A 515 -7.84 -27.98 23.73
CA ARG A 515 -7.24 -29.32 23.82
C ARG A 515 -6.05 -29.31 24.77
N ARG A 516 -5.79 -30.47 25.38
CA ARG A 516 -4.79 -30.70 26.44
C ARG A 516 -3.34 -30.39 26.06
N ILE A 517 -3.04 -30.26 24.76
CA ILE A 517 -1.68 -30.11 24.23
C ILE A 517 -1.58 -28.76 23.51
N PRO A 518 -0.82 -27.79 24.07
CA PRO A 518 -0.65 -26.46 23.48
C PRO A 518 -0.14 -26.42 22.03
N SER A 519 0.71 -27.38 21.64
CA SER A 519 1.19 -27.53 20.25
C SER A 519 0.11 -27.93 19.25
N LYS A 520 -1.03 -28.46 19.72
CA LYS A 520 -2.22 -28.82 18.92
C LYS A 520 -3.33 -27.76 19.00
N TRP A 521 -3.05 -26.59 19.56
CA TRP A 521 -3.99 -25.47 19.52
C TRP A 521 -4.11 -24.92 18.11
N ASP A 522 -5.35 -24.65 17.71
CA ASP A 522 -5.64 -24.07 16.41
C ASP A 522 -5.19 -22.61 16.39
N PHE A 523 -4.60 -22.19 15.28
CA PHE A 523 -4.32 -20.79 15.04
C PHE A 523 -5.63 -19.99 14.95
N SER A 524 -5.57 -18.76 15.46
CA SER A 524 -6.58 -17.75 15.20
C SER A 524 -6.80 -17.54 13.70
N ARG A 525 -7.93 -16.90 13.35
CA ARG A 525 -8.02 -16.33 12.01
C ARG A 525 -6.92 -15.28 11.83
N TRP A 526 -6.48 -15.09 10.59
CA TRP A 526 -5.60 -13.98 10.25
C TRP A 526 -6.27 -12.66 10.65
N SER A 527 -5.53 -11.81 11.37
CA SER A 527 -5.98 -10.47 11.67
C SER A 527 -6.24 -9.70 10.38
N ASN A 528 -7.16 -8.74 10.44
CA ASN A 528 -7.26 -7.75 9.37
C ASN A 528 -5.90 -7.08 9.17
N TRP A 529 -5.57 -6.83 7.91
CA TRP A 529 -4.39 -6.05 7.54
C TRP A 529 -4.48 -4.65 8.13
N GLN A 530 -3.39 -4.20 8.74
CA GLN A 530 -3.26 -2.88 9.32
C GLN A 530 -1.95 -2.24 8.87
N SER A 531 -1.95 -0.90 8.78
CA SER A 531 -0.76 -0.12 8.47
C SER A 531 0.09 0.07 9.74
N TYR A 532 1.37 -0.29 9.67
CA TYR A 532 2.36 -0.04 10.71
C TYR A 532 3.38 1.00 10.23
N ASP A 533 3.50 2.11 10.97
CA ASP A 533 4.39 3.24 10.67
C ASP A 533 4.20 3.79 9.24
N ASN A 534 3.05 3.52 8.60
CA ASN A 534 2.74 3.80 7.19
C ASN A 534 3.79 3.31 6.19
N ARG A 535 4.65 2.36 6.58
CA ARG A 535 5.66 1.72 5.72
C ARG A 535 5.37 0.25 5.48
N PHE A 536 4.71 -0.40 6.44
CA PHE A 536 4.44 -1.82 6.38
C PHE A 536 2.94 -2.10 6.51
N TRP A 537 2.43 -3.01 5.70
CA TRP A 537 1.20 -3.71 5.95
C TRP A 537 1.50 -4.94 6.79
N VAL A 538 0.71 -5.13 7.84
CA VAL A 538 0.91 -6.20 8.81
C VAL A 538 -0.38 -6.98 9.01
N SER A 539 -0.27 -8.31 8.95
CA SER A 539 -1.32 -9.25 9.34
C SER A 539 -0.68 -10.40 10.10
N LEU A 540 -1.32 -10.83 11.17
CA LEU A 540 -0.78 -11.79 12.13
C LEU A 540 -1.87 -12.77 12.54
N ARG A 541 -1.49 -14.00 12.83
CA ARG A 541 -2.33 -14.98 13.53
C ARG A 541 -1.52 -15.65 14.62
N SER A 542 -2.21 -16.08 15.66
CA SER A 542 -1.58 -16.61 16.85
C SER A 542 -2.41 -17.75 17.40
N ARG A 543 -1.75 -18.73 18.01
CA ARG A 543 -2.40 -19.72 18.88
C ARG A 543 -2.09 -19.48 20.36
N VAL A 544 -1.31 -18.44 20.70
CA VAL A 544 -1.03 -18.10 22.11
C VAL A 544 -2.26 -17.45 22.76
N PRO A 545 -2.57 -17.74 24.03
CA PRO A 545 -3.70 -17.16 24.76
C PRO A 545 -3.46 -15.71 25.22
N PHE A 546 -2.39 -15.09 24.71
CA PHE A 546 -1.85 -13.81 25.15
C PHE A 546 -2.16 -12.69 24.16
N GLU A 547 -1.97 -11.46 24.64
CA GLU A 547 -1.95 -10.31 23.75
C GLU A 547 -0.68 -10.32 22.90
N VAL A 548 -0.85 -10.28 21.59
CA VAL A 548 0.25 -10.11 20.62
C VAL A 548 0.21 -8.67 20.11
N MET A 549 1.34 -7.99 20.14
CA MET A 549 1.47 -6.61 19.70
C MET A 549 2.66 -6.43 18.77
N VAL A 550 2.56 -5.44 17.89
CA VAL A 550 3.67 -4.99 17.04
C VAL A 550 4.06 -3.58 17.48
N ALA A 551 5.32 -3.40 17.84
CA ALA A 551 5.90 -2.13 18.27
C ALA A 551 7.33 -2.01 17.74
N PRO A 552 7.97 -0.83 17.80
CA PRO A 552 9.35 -0.69 17.36
C PRO A 552 10.29 -1.60 18.17
N TYR A 553 11.40 -2.02 17.58
CA TYR A 553 12.46 -2.68 18.35
C TYR A 553 13.01 -1.72 19.42
N GLU A 554 12.98 -2.13 20.69
CA GLU A 554 13.40 -1.29 21.81
C GLU A 554 14.64 -1.85 22.54
N PRO A 555 15.56 -0.97 23.01
CA PRO A 555 16.74 -1.39 23.75
C PRO A 555 16.43 -2.23 25.00
N GLN A 556 15.34 -1.91 25.71
CA GLN A 556 14.98 -2.56 26.97
C GLN A 556 14.67 -4.06 26.82
N HIS A 557 14.22 -4.48 25.63
CA HIS A 557 13.90 -5.87 25.34
C HIS A 557 15.03 -6.61 24.59
N ALA A 558 16.11 -5.91 24.21
CA ALA A 558 17.19 -6.47 23.42
C ALA A 558 17.99 -7.56 24.16
N LYS A 559 18.35 -7.33 25.43
CA LYS A 559 19.11 -8.30 26.23
C LYS A 559 18.28 -9.57 26.52
N PRO A 560 17.04 -9.48 27.04
CA PRO A 560 16.20 -10.66 27.23
C PRO A 560 15.95 -11.43 25.93
N PHE A 561 15.72 -10.74 24.82
CA PHE A 561 15.53 -11.40 23.52
C PHE A 561 16.76 -12.18 23.07
N ARG A 562 17.97 -11.62 23.23
CA ARG A 562 19.22 -12.31 22.91
C ARG A 562 19.41 -13.58 23.73
N GLU A 563 19.12 -13.52 25.02
CA GLU A 563 19.24 -14.67 25.93
C GLU A 563 18.36 -15.85 25.49
N LEU A 564 17.20 -15.57 24.88
CA LEU A 564 16.26 -16.59 24.37
C LEU A 564 16.64 -17.18 22.99
N MET A 565 17.57 -16.57 22.26
CA MET A 565 17.99 -17.06 20.94
C MET A 565 19.10 -18.11 21.05
N VAL A 566 19.14 -19.03 20.08
CA VAL A 566 20.25 -19.99 19.89
C VAL A 566 21.53 -19.22 19.52
N PRO A 567 22.75 -19.65 19.94
CA PRO A 567 23.99 -18.92 19.66
C PRO A 567 24.19 -18.49 18.20
N GLY A 568 23.86 -19.36 17.23
CA GLY A 568 23.95 -19.03 15.80
C GLY A 568 23.01 -17.88 15.36
N ASP A 569 21.81 -17.81 15.92
CA ASP A 569 20.85 -16.74 15.59
C ASP A 569 21.23 -15.41 16.25
N ARG A 570 21.95 -15.44 17.39
CA ARG A 570 22.50 -14.24 18.03
C ARG A 570 23.54 -13.57 17.14
N GLU A 571 24.46 -14.36 16.59
CA GLU A 571 25.46 -13.87 15.64
C GLU A 571 24.80 -13.33 14.36
N ALA A 572 23.79 -14.04 13.85
CA ALA A 572 23.01 -13.62 12.70
C ALA A 572 22.28 -12.29 12.96
N LEU A 573 21.70 -12.10 14.15
CA LEU A 573 21.05 -10.86 14.56
C LEU A 573 22.03 -9.69 14.58
N ASP A 574 23.19 -9.84 15.23
CA ASP A 574 24.16 -8.76 15.33
C ASP A 574 24.75 -8.42 13.96
N ALA A 575 25.00 -9.42 13.12
CA ALA A 575 25.43 -9.21 11.74
C ALA A 575 24.34 -8.48 10.92
N ALA A 576 23.08 -8.90 11.03
CA ALA A 576 21.96 -8.28 10.31
C ALA A 576 21.73 -6.83 10.73
N LEU A 577 21.75 -6.54 12.04
CA LEU A 577 21.63 -5.19 12.56
C LEU A 577 22.81 -4.29 12.17
N ARG A 578 24.02 -4.84 12.04
CA ARG A 578 25.20 -4.09 11.58
C ARG A 578 25.10 -3.75 10.10
N LYS A 579 24.69 -4.71 9.27
CA LYS A 579 24.65 -4.57 7.80
C LYS A 579 23.43 -3.79 7.30
N TYR A 580 22.24 -4.13 7.79
CA TYR A 580 20.97 -3.65 7.21
C TYR A 580 20.34 -2.49 8.00
N ALA A 581 20.53 -2.44 9.33
CA ALA A 581 19.94 -1.43 10.20
C ALA A 581 20.97 -0.78 11.15
N PRO A 582 22.04 -0.15 10.62
CA PRO A 582 23.11 0.41 11.44
C PRO A 582 22.63 1.56 12.34
N GLY A 583 23.32 1.75 13.47
CA GLY A 583 23.05 2.87 14.39
C GLY A 583 21.61 2.91 14.89
N LYS A 584 21.00 4.10 14.87
CA LYS A 584 19.65 4.34 15.39
C LYS A 584 18.52 3.79 14.48
N VAL A 585 18.83 3.36 13.25
CA VAL A 585 17.83 2.83 12.31
C VAL A 585 17.21 1.53 12.83
N ARG A 586 17.95 0.72 13.60
CA ARG A 586 17.42 -0.53 14.19
C ARG A 586 16.17 -0.33 15.04
N TYR A 587 16.03 0.81 15.71
CA TYR A 587 14.88 1.13 16.56
C TYR A 587 13.65 1.59 15.75
N THR A 588 13.73 1.48 14.42
CA THR A 588 12.61 1.73 13.50
C THR A 588 12.08 0.44 12.89
N LEU A 589 12.70 -0.70 13.21
CA LEU A 589 12.26 -2.02 12.77
C LEU A 589 10.99 -2.42 13.53
N PRO A 590 9.97 -2.94 12.84
CA PRO A 590 8.84 -3.56 13.52
C PRO A 590 9.31 -4.80 14.26
N ALA A 591 8.80 -4.98 15.47
CA ALA A 591 9.10 -6.08 16.35
C ALA A 591 7.80 -6.65 16.93
N ILE A 592 7.71 -7.97 17.04
CA ILE A 592 6.54 -8.66 17.60
C ILE A 592 6.81 -8.91 19.07
N TYR A 593 5.86 -8.50 19.91
CA TYR A 593 5.88 -8.72 21.34
C TYR A 593 4.67 -9.52 21.78
N VAL A 594 4.86 -10.28 22.85
CA VAL A 594 3.82 -11.07 23.51
C VAL A 594 3.73 -10.63 24.97
N ARG A 595 2.52 -10.34 25.46
CA ARG A 595 2.25 -10.06 26.88
C ARG A 595 1.85 -11.37 27.57
N GLY A 596 2.85 -12.10 28.06
CA GLY A 596 2.67 -13.45 28.60
C GLY A 596 3.99 -14.22 28.65
N ASP A 597 3.96 -15.37 29.31
CA ASP A 597 5.08 -16.31 29.32
C ASP A 597 5.01 -17.32 28.18
N ILE A 598 5.51 -16.88 27.01
CA ILE A 598 5.67 -17.75 25.84
C ILE A 598 6.81 -18.76 26.01
N GLU A 599 7.77 -18.47 26.90
CA GLU A 599 8.92 -19.33 27.13
C GLU A 599 8.48 -20.62 27.80
N ALA A 600 7.60 -20.52 28.80
CA ALA A 600 6.96 -21.68 29.42
C ALA A 600 6.22 -22.57 28.40
N LEU A 601 5.61 -21.97 27.36
CA LEU A 601 4.92 -22.71 26.29
C LEU A 601 5.88 -23.42 25.34
N ILE A 602 7.00 -22.78 24.98
CA ILE A 602 8.01 -23.34 24.07
C ILE A 602 8.85 -24.41 24.79
N LYS A 603 9.29 -24.16 26.03
CA LYS A 603 10.05 -25.13 26.84
C LYS A 603 9.22 -26.34 27.22
N GLY A 604 7.95 -26.11 27.58
CA GLY A 604 6.99 -27.19 27.80
C GLY A 604 6.74 -28.04 26.55
N GLU A 605 7.19 -27.59 25.36
CA GLU A 605 7.06 -28.34 24.11
C GLU A 605 7.97 -29.60 24.06
N GLU A 606 9.02 -29.65 24.89
CA GLU A 606 9.90 -30.82 25.06
C GLU A 606 9.45 -31.71 26.23
N ASP A 607 8.98 -31.14 27.34
CA ASP A 607 8.51 -31.89 28.52
C ASP A 607 7.18 -32.63 28.29
N TRP A 608 6.32 -32.22 27.34
CA TRP A 608 5.09 -32.97 27.05
C TRP A 608 5.34 -34.27 26.26
N ARG A 609 6.47 -34.40 25.55
CA ARG A 609 6.81 -35.64 24.83
C ARG A 609 7.10 -36.78 25.80
N MET A 610 7.68 -36.48 26.97
CA MET A 610 7.83 -37.48 28.05
C MET A 610 6.47 -38.05 28.48
N HIS A 611 5.37 -37.34 28.24
CA HIS A 611 4.04 -37.86 28.56
C HIS A 611 3.48 -38.83 27.51
N GLU A 612 3.91 -38.78 26.24
CA GLU A 612 3.57 -39.80 25.25
C GLU A 612 4.36 -41.10 25.50
N ASP A 613 5.62 -41.02 25.97
CA ASP A 613 6.43 -42.20 26.31
C ASP A 613 5.99 -42.86 27.62
N ILE A 614 5.54 -42.08 28.63
CA ILE A 614 4.92 -42.61 29.85
C ILE A 614 3.53 -43.23 29.57
N LEU A 615 2.82 -42.76 28.55
CA LEU A 615 1.55 -43.36 28.09
C LEU A 615 1.74 -44.58 27.17
N ALA A 616 2.94 -44.78 26.62
CA ALA A 616 3.28 -45.89 25.73
C ALA A 616 3.70 -47.18 26.45
N GLY A 617 3.74 -47.19 27.79
CA GLY A 617 3.85 -48.42 28.58
C GLY A 617 5.30 -48.89 28.78
N LEU A 618 5.93 -48.36 29.83
CA LEU A 618 6.97 -49.10 30.53
C LEU A 618 6.38 -49.60 31.84
N ASP A 619 6.21 -50.92 31.88
CA ASP A 619 5.86 -51.72 33.06
C ASP A 619 6.77 -51.36 34.24
N ILE A 620 6.16 -50.90 35.32
CA ILE A 620 6.73 -51.07 36.66
C ILE A 620 5.79 -52.04 37.34
N TRP A 621 6.27 -53.27 37.55
CA TRP A 621 5.57 -54.35 38.20
C TRP A 621 5.29 -53.97 39.66
N GLU A 622 4.02 -54.07 40.09
CA GLU A 622 3.65 -54.21 41.50
C GLU A 622 3.41 -55.70 41.77
N ASP A 623 4.41 -56.39 42.32
CA ASP A 623 4.16 -57.57 43.14
C ASP A 623 3.81 -57.08 44.55
N GLU A 624 2.55 -57.29 44.95
CA GLU A 624 2.11 -57.77 46.26
C GLU A 624 0.59 -57.54 46.42
N LEU A 625 -0.19 -58.54 46.02
CA LEU A 625 -1.61 -58.66 46.37
C LEU A 625 -1.76 -59.45 47.67
N GLY A 626 -2.27 -58.80 48.72
CA GLY A 626 -2.91 -59.47 49.85
C GLY A 626 -4.41 -59.73 49.58
N PRO A 627 -5.00 -60.87 50.00
CA PRO A 627 -6.36 -61.25 49.63
C PRO A 627 -7.37 -60.72 50.65
N GLY A 628 -8.33 -59.91 50.22
CA GLY A 628 -9.45 -59.54 51.08
C GLY A 628 -10.46 -58.59 50.46
N VAL A 629 -11.68 -59.10 50.29
CA VAL A 629 -12.93 -58.38 50.00
C VAL A 629 -13.21 -58.04 48.53
N LYS A 630 -13.89 -59.00 47.87
CA LYS A 630 -14.84 -58.72 46.80
C LYS A 630 -16.08 -58.08 47.42
N ASP A 631 -16.45 -56.86 47.01
CA ASP A 631 -17.87 -56.54 46.89
C ASP A 631 -18.15 -55.52 45.79
N GLN A 632 -19.18 -55.83 45.01
CA GLN A 632 -19.59 -55.11 43.82
C GLN A 632 -20.39 -53.85 44.19
N ARG A 633 -19.92 -52.67 43.76
CA ARG A 633 -20.81 -51.55 43.45
C ARG A 633 -20.43 -50.88 42.14
N LYS A 634 -21.28 -51.06 41.12
CA LYS A 634 -21.42 -50.13 40.00
C LYS A 634 -21.60 -48.71 40.56
N ARG A 635 -20.57 -47.87 40.47
CA ARG A 635 -20.69 -46.40 40.56
C ARG A 635 -19.49 -45.76 39.85
N ARG A 636 -19.72 -45.38 38.59
CA ARG A 636 -19.01 -44.37 37.78
C ARG A 636 -17.48 -44.37 37.89
N SER A 637 -16.80 -44.79 36.83
CA SER A 637 -15.37 -44.56 36.60
C SER A 637 -14.95 -43.12 36.95
N PRO A 638 -14.14 -42.90 38.02
CA PRO A 638 -13.66 -41.57 38.40
C PRO A 638 -12.46 -41.05 37.61
N LYS A 639 -12.12 -41.64 36.45
CA LYS A 639 -10.80 -41.42 35.81
C LYS A 639 -10.79 -40.57 34.52
N LEU A 640 -11.80 -39.72 34.29
CA LEU A 640 -11.76 -38.71 33.21
C LEU A 640 -12.05 -37.27 33.69
N ARG A 641 -11.94 -37.02 34.99
CA ARG A 641 -11.76 -35.67 35.53
C ARG A 641 -10.30 -35.53 35.95
N ARG A 642 -9.62 -34.51 35.41
CA ARG A 642 -8.33 -33.90 35.83
C ARG A 642 -7.25 -33.92 34.75
N TRP A 643 -7.46 -33.23 33.64
CA TRP A 643 -6.33 -32.70 32.85
C TRP A 643 -6.79 -31.44 32.11
N ALA A 644 -7.19 -30.45 32.90
CA ALA A 644 -7.20 -29.05 32.50
C ALA A 644 -6.07 -28.40 33.29
N LEU A 645 -5.26 -27.53 32.66
CA LEU A 645 -4.28 -26.71 33.38
C LEU A 645 -4.92 -26.17 34.66
N LYS A 646 -4.25 -26.34 35.81
CA LYS A 646 -4.74 -25.76 37.05
C LYS A 646 -4.85 -24.25 36.86
N ARG A 647 -5.82 -23.61 37.53
CA ARG A 647 -6.03 -22.16 37.43
C ARG A 647 -4.75 -21.41 37.80
N GLU A 648 -3.94 -21.99 38.69
CA GLU A 648 -2.63 -21.51 39.13
C GLU A 648 -1.56 -21.61 38.02
N GLU A 649 -1.52 -22.71 37.25
CA GLU A 649 -0.61 -22.87 36.10
C GLU A 649 -0.97 -21.88 34.97
N LEU A 650 -2.26 -21.69 34.69
CA LEU A 650 -2.73 -20.65 33.78
C LEU A 650 -2.36 -19.24 34.27
N ARG A 651 -2.42 -18.99 35.59
CA ARG A 651 -2.01 -17.71 36.19
C ARG A 651 -0.50 -17.45 36.06
N GLN A 652 0.34 -18.48 36.21
CA GLN A 652 1.79 -18.37 35.99
C GLN A 652 2.13 -18.06 34.52
N ILE A 653 1.41 -18.70 33.60
CA ILE A 653 1.54 -18.48 32.14
C ILE A 653 1.10 -17.04 31.75
N LEU A 654 0.12 -16.48 32.47
CA LEU A 654 -0.45 -15.14 32.25
C LEU A 654 0.32 -13.99 32.93
N ASP A 655 1.65 -14.07 33.10
CA ASP A 655 2.43 -12.92 33.56
C ASP A 655 2.19 -11.71 32.62
N ASN A 656 1.93 -10.53 33.18
CA ASN A 656 1.66 -9.31 32.42
C ASN A 656 2.91 -8.69 31.78
N LYS A 657 4.07 -9.36 31.85
CA LYS A 657 5.32 -8.92 31.23
C LYS A 657 5.27 -9.01 29.71
N VAL A 658 5.76 -7.95 29.07
CA VAL A 658 5.91 -7.84 27.62
C VAL A 658 7.29 -8.36 27.22
N ARG A 659 7.32 -9.36 26.34
CA ARG A 659 8.55 -10.00 25.84
C ARG A 659 8.65 -9.85 24.33
N LEU A 660 9.83 -9.49 23.83
CA LEU A 660 10.15 -9.48 22.40
C LEU A 660 10.35 -10.92 21.93
N VAL A 661 9.64 -11.32 20.87
CA VAL A 661 9.69 -12.70 20.36
C VAL A 661 10.23 -12.81 18.94
N ALA A 662 10.09 -11.76 18.11
CA ALA A 662 10.57 -11.78 16.74
C ALA A 662 10.84 -10.38 16.15
N LEU A 663 11.79 -10.33 15.22
CA LEU A 663 12.05 -9.24 14.28
C LEU A 663 11.64 -9.70 12.87
N PRO A 664 10.35 -9.60 12.53
CA PRO A 664 9.75 -10.26 11.38
C PRO A 664 10.37 -9.85 10.05
N THR A 665 10.74 -8.57 9.89
CA THR A 665 11.35 -8.09 8.64
C THR A 665 12.80 -8.51 8.48
N LEU A 666 13.49 -8.92 9.55
CA LEU A 666 14.82 -9.53 9.44
C LEU A 666 14.75 -11.07 9.31
N GLY A 667 13.57 -11.67 9.50
CA GLY A 667 13.40 -13.12 9.51
C GLY A 667 14.06 -13.79 10.72
N LEU A 668 14.15 -13.08 11.86
CA LEU A 668 14.79 -13.56 13.08
C LEU A 668 13.77 -13.62 14.22
N GLY A 669 13.85 -14.63 15.06
CA GLY A 669 12.98 -14.79 16.23
C GLY A 669 13.53 -15.80 17.22
N ILE A 670 12.83 -15.99 18.35
CA ILE A 670 13.16 -17.05 19.30
C ILE A 670 12.89 -18.42 18.66
N ALA A 671 13.64 -19.45 19.06
CA ALA A 671 13.47 -20.78 18.52
C ALA A 671 12.03 -21.29 18.73
N GLY A 672 11.43 -21.86 17.67
CA GLY A 672 10.08 -22.40 17.72
C GLY A 672 8.94 -21.38 17.63
N ILE A 673 9.20 -20.06 17.59
CA ILE A 673 8.14 -19.02 17.59
C ILE A 673 7.15 -19.15 16.43
N GLU A 674 7.63 -19.57 15.25
CA GLU A 674 6.81 -19.71 14.04
C GLU A 674 5.70 -20.75 14.22
N SER A 675 5.90 -21.73 15.11
CA SER A 675 4.85 -22.68 15.47
C SER A 675 3.70 -22.00 16.22
N TRP A 676 3.92 -20.87 16.88
CA TRP A 676 2.99 -20.22 17.81
C TRP A 676 2.38 -18.92 17.29
N VAL A 677 3.17 -18.13 16.57
CA VAL A 677 2.78 -16.86 15.98
C VAL A 677 3.24 -16.86 14.54
N GLU A 678 2.31 -16.65 13.61
CA GLU A 678 2.61 -16.48 12.20
C GLU A 678 2.30 -15.04 11.77
N TRP A 679 3.14 -14.50 10.89
CA TRP A 679 3.03 -13.12 10.44
C TRP A 679 3.23 -12.98 8.94
N TRP A 680 2.61 -11.94 8.41
CA TRP A 680 2.92 -11.36 7.12
C TRP A 680 3.24 -9.89 7.28
N PHE A 681 4.41 -9.51 6.77
CA PHE A 681 4.83 -8.14 6.57
C PHE A 681 4.95 -7.91 5.08
N ARG A 682 4.43 -6.79 4.61
CA ARG A 682 4.57 -6.32 3.23
C ARG A 682 4.92 -4.85 3.25
N TYR A 683 5.83 -4.41 2.40
CA TYR A 683 6.17 -3.01 2.30
C TYR A 683 5.08 -2.28 1.52
N ARG A 684 4.76 -1.04 1.89
CA ARG A 684 3.79 -0.21 1.18
C ARG A 684 4.19 -0.03 -0.29
N LYS A 685 3.28 0.46 -1.11
CA LYS A 685 3.59 0.77 -2.51
C LYS A 685 4.79 1.70 -2.66
N VAL A 686 5.65 1.29 -3.57
CA VAL A 686 6.82 2.04 -4.03
C VAL A 686 6.65 2.28 -5.53
N GLU A 687 6.98 3.47 -6.00
CA GLU A 687 6.97 3.77 -7.44
C GLU A 687 8.13 3.02 -8.11
N LEU A 688 7.84 1.81 -8.61
CA LEU A 688 8.85 0.92 -9.19
C LEU A 688 9.51 1.52 -10.44
N GLU A 689 8.81 2.39 -11.17
CA GLU A 689 9.38 3.15 -12.30
C GLU A 689 10.53 4.05 -11.84
N THR A 690 10.39 4.73 -10.70
CA THR A 690 11.47 5.53 -10.10
C THR A 690 12.69 4.66 -9.76
N LEU A 691 12.47 3.44 -9.26
CA LEU A 691 13.56 2.48 -9.03
C LEU A 691 14.18 2.00 -10.34
N ALA A 692 13.37 1.62 -11.34
CA ALA A 692 13.82 1.10 -12.62
C ALA A 692 14.64 2.15 -13.39
N LEU A 693 14.19 3.39 -13.45
CA LEU A 693 14.90 4.48 -14.13
C LEU A 693 16.31 4.73 -13.55
N ALA A 694 16.46 4.66 -12.23
CA ALA A 694 17.72 4.95 -11.55
C ALA A 694 18.65 3.72 -11.36
N THR A 695 18.19 2.53 -11.74
CA THR A 695 18.98 1.28 -11.69
C THR A 695 19.20 0.65 -13.08
N GLY A 696 18.54 1.19 -14.11
CA GLY A 696 18.36 0.55 -15.43
C GLY A 696 17.33 -0.59 -15.40
N ASP A 697 17.00 -1.16 -16.57
CA ASP A 697 16.05 -2.30 -16.74
C ASP A 697 16.38 -3.54 -15.87
N ASN A 698 17.54 -3.54 -15.20
CA ASN A 698 18.08 -4.63 -14.42
C ASN A 698 17.46 -4.81 -13.02
N TYR A 699 16.72 -3.86 -12.44
CA TYR A 699 16.13 -4.09 -11.11
C TYR A 699 14.96 -5.07 -11.15
N LEU A 700 14.00 -4.87 -12.06
CA LEU A 700 12.89 -5.81 -12.28
C LEU A 700 13.41 -7.19 -12.70
N GLY A 701 14.41 -7.25 -13.60
CA GLY A 701 15.05 -8.50 -14.02
C GLY A 701 15.74 -9.24 -12.87
N ARG A 702 16.56 -8.55 -12.06
CA ARG A 702 17.27 -9.15 -10.92
C ARG A 702 16.35 -9.51 -9.77
N GLU A 703 15.33 -8.72 -9.47
CA GLU A 703 14.37 -9.03 -8.41
C GLU A 703 13.43 -10.17 -8.81
N MET A 704 12.96 -10.21 -10.07
CA MET A 704 12.20 -11.34 -10.62
C MET A 704 13.06 -12.61 -10.71
N ALA A 705 14.35 -12.50 -11.08
CA ALA A 705 15.29 -13.61 -11.05
C ALA A 705 15.51 -14.12 -9.62
N ARG A 706 15.70 -13.23 -8.65
CA ARG A 706 15.79 -13.56 -7.21
C ARG A 706 14.50 -14.20 -6.68
N LYS A 707 13.32 -13.69 -7.06
CA LYS A 707 12.01 -14.28 -6.74
C LYS A 707 11.82 -15.66 -7.37
N ARG A 708 12.26 -15.86 -8.62
CA ARG A 708 12.27 -17.18 -9.28
C ARG A 708 13.21 -18.16 -8.58
N VAL A 709 14.44 -17.76 -8.28
CA VAL A 709 15.41 -18.58 -7.54
C VAL A 709 14.88 -18.94 -6.16
N ARG A 710 14.20 -18.01 -5.47
CA ARG A 710 13.54 -18.27 -4.18
C ARG A 710 12.37 -19.25 -4.29
N MET A 711 11.48 -19.10 -5.27
CA MET A 711 10.38 -20.04 -5.51
C MET A 711 10.90 -21.44 -5.85
N ILE A 712 11.99 -21.54 -6.63
CA ILE A 712 12.63 -22.81 -6.96
C ILE A 712 13.24 -23.44 -5.69
N ARG A 713 13.96 -22.66 -4.87
CA ARG A 713 14.53 -23.14 -3.60
C ARG A 713 13.46 -23.56 -2.59
N ALA A 714 12.35 -22.83 -2.49
CA ALA A 714 11.22 -23.18 -1.61
C ALA A 714 10.51 -24.47 -2.07
N ARG A 715 10.33 -24.65 -3.40
CA ARG A 715 9.83 -25.90 -3.99
C ARG A 715 10.79 -27.08 -3.82
N MET A 716 12.10 -26.84 -3.85
CA MET A 716 13.11 -27.87 -3.62
C MET A 716 13.18 -28.28 -2.14
N LYS A 717 13.03 -27.35 -1.19
CA LYS A 717 12.94 -27.63 0.25
C LYS A 717 11.69 -28.46 0.59
N THR A 718 10.53 -28.10 0.05
CA THR A 718 9.27 -28.85 0.24
C THR A 718 9.29 -30.23 -0.41
N ARG A 719 9.99 -30.41 -1.54
CA ARG A 719 10.22 -31.74 -2.13
C ARG A 719 11.14 -32.61 -1.28
N ARG A 720 12.23 -32.05 -0.73
CA ARG A 720 13.16 -32.80 0.14
C ARG A 720 12.56 -33.19 1.48
N SER A 721 11.61 -32.43 2.03
CA SER A 721 10.89 -32.81 3.26
C SER A 721 9.82 -33.88 3.05
N GLY A 722 9.34 -34.08 1.82
CA GLY A 722 8.37 -35.13 1.47
C GLY A 722 9.01 -36.50 1.20
N THR A 723 10.27 -36.55 0.80
CA THR A 723 10.98 -37.79 0.44
C THR A 723 11.71 -38.48 1.59
N ARG A 724 11.59 -38.00 2.85
CA ARG A 724 12.16 -38.66 4.04
C ARG A 724 11.11 -39.35 4.95
N ARG A 725 9.87 -39.48 4.48
CA ARG A 725 8.87 -40.37 5.07
C ARG A 725 8.45 -41.41 4.02
N LYS A 726 9.30 -42.41 3.84
CA LYS A 726 8.93 -43.78 3.47
C LYS A 726 9.90 -44.71 4.17
#